data_AF-A0A1A2M7P9-F1
#
_entry.id   AF-A0A1A2M7P9-F1
#
_cell.length_a   1.000
_cell.length_b   1.000
_cell.length_c   1.000
_cell.angle_alpha   90.00
_cell.angle_beta   90.00
_cell.angle_gamma   90.00
#
_symmetry.space_group_name_H-M   'P 1'
#
loop_
_entity.id
_entity.type
_entity.pdbx_description
1 polymer ?
#
loop_
_entity_poly.entity_id
_entity_poly.type
_entity_poly.pdbx_seq_one_letter_code
_entity_poly.pdbx_strand_id
1 'polypeptide(L)'
;MTTQMLIRLIVGMGMTLVVAALAGRRVLWLFKLVTSGKPAPGHTDDPGRRIWTEIAEVFGQRRLLKWSIPGLAHFFTMWGFFILLTVYIEAYGLLFQDNFHIPIIGRWDALGFLQDFFATAVFLGITTFAIIRLMRSPREIGRSSRFYGSHTGGAWLVLFMIFNVIWTYVLVRGSAVNNGTLPYGNGAFLSQLFGAILRPLGQPANEIIETTALLLHIAVMLAFLIIVLHSKHLHIFTAPINVIFKRLPDGLGPLLPIEADGKPIDFENPPDDAEFGRGKIEDFSWKAMLDFATCTECGRCQSQCPAWNTGKPLSPKLVIMDLRDHWMAKAPYILGDKESPAENTPEGGIGEELAGEKHAEAHHVPESGFGRVMGSGPEQATRPLVGTAEQGGVIDPDVLWSCVSCGACVEQCPVDIEHVDHIIDMRRYQVMMESEFPSELSVLFKNLETKANPWGQNASDRTNWIDEVDFDVPVYGEDVDSFDGFEYLFWVGCAGAYDDKAKKTTKAVAELLAIAGVKYLVLGTGETCNGDSARRSGNEFLFQQLAQQAVETLDGVFEGVETVDRKIVVTCPHCFNTLGREYRQLGSNYSVLHHTQLLNRLIRDNKLVPVTPVSQDITYHDPCYLGRHNKVYEAPRELIGAAGATLTEMPRHAERSFCCGAGGARMWMEEHIGKRINHERVDEALATGAATIATGCPFCRVMVTDGVNDRQEEAGRSGVEVLDVAQVLLGSLEYNKATLPQKGTAAKEAEKRAAQAPKATATVEAPAKETEEAPAEAAPKSEAAPAAPAKGLGIAGGAKKPGKKAAEPAADGKAEASAPAPAKGLGIAGGAKKPGAKKAAPAKAEAKTEAPAESAAPAAPAKGLGIAAGAKRPGAKKAAPAAEAPKAEPQPEQAEPEAADGTAEEKAPAAPVKGLGIAAGAKRPGAKKAAPAAEAPKAEAQPEQAEPEPAPKAEPAKETDGADAPSGPPVKGLGIARGARPPGKR
;
A
#
# COMPACT_ATOMS: atom_id res chain seq x y z
N MET A 1 -25.13 49.31 -25.58
CA MET A 1 -23.87 48.59 -25.30
C MET A 1 -22.74 49.59 -25.49
N THR A 2 -21.86 49.76 -24.52
CA THR A 2 -20.71 50.67 -24.63
C THR A 2 -19.64 50.05 -25.54
N THR A 3 -18.72 50.87 -26.07
CA THR A 3 -17.57 50.36 -26.85
C THR A 3 -16.72 49.40 -26.02
N GLN A 4 -16.53 49.70 -24.72
CA GLN A 4 -15.86 48.82 -23.78
C GLN A 4 -16.62 47.48 -23.62
N MET A 5 -17.94 47.49 -23.39
CA MET A 5 -18.72 46.25 -23.26
C MET A 5 -18.76 45.43 -24.55
N LEU A 6 -18.73 46.05 -25.73
CA LEU A 6 -18.60 45.33 -27.01
C LEU A 6 -17.23 44.65 -27.13
N ILE A 7 -16.14 45.31 -26.70
CA ILE A 7 -14.79 44.73 -26.65
C ILE A 7 -14.72 43.59 -25.62
N ARG A 8 -15.25 43.80 -24.40
CA ARG A 8 -15.39 42.78 -23.34
C ARG A 8 -16.05 41.52 -23.92
N LEU A 9 -17.22 41.68 -24.54
CA LEU A 9 -18.01 40.59 -25.11
C LEU A 9 -17.29 39.85 -26.24
N ILE A 10 -16.82 40.56 -27.27
CA ILE A 10 -16.21 39.93 -28.46
C ILE A 10 -14.91 39.21 -28.09
N VAL A 11 -14.01 39.87 -27.37
CA VAL A 11 -12.72 39.28 -26.98
C VAL A 11 -12.96 38.13 -25.99
N GLY A 12 -13.76 38.37 -24.95
CA GLY A 12 -14.03 37.40 -23.89
C GLY A 12 -14.69 36.10 -24.39
N MET A 13 -15.76 36.21 -25.18
CA MET A 13 -16.41 35.03 -25.75
C MET A 13 -15.56 34.36 -26.83
N GLY A 14 -14.82 35.14 -27.64
CA GLY A 14 -13.91 34.63 -28.66
C GLY A 14 -12.82 33.73 -28.08
N MET A 15 -12.08 34.20 -27.07
CA MET A 15 -11.06 33.38 -26.41
C MET A 15 -11.65 32.17 -25.66
N THR A 16 -12.84 32.33 -25.08
CA THR A 16 -13.54 31.23 -24.37
C THR A 16 -13.90 30.10 -25.33
N LEU A 17 -14.43 30.39 -26.52
CA LEU A 17 -14.80 29.36 -27.51
C LEU A 17 -13.58 28.59 -28.03
N VAL A 18 -12.48 29.28 -28.35
CA VAL A 18 -11.23 28.65 -28.80
C VAL A 18 -10.66 27.72 -27.72
N VAL A 19 -10.57 28.20 -26.48
CA VAL A 19 -10.03 27.40 -25.36
C VAL A 19 -10.95 26.25 -24.98
N ALA A 20 -12.28 26.43 -25.01
CA ALA A 20 -13.23 25.35 -24.74
C ALA A 20 -13.11 24.20 -25.77
N ALA A 21 -12.88 24.50 -27.05
CA ALA A 21 -12.65 23.49 -28.08
C ALA A 21 -11.35 22.70 -27.85
N LEU A 22 -10.26 23.39 -27.51
CA LEU A 22 -8.96 22.77 -27.19
C LEU A 22 -9.03 21.92 -25.92
N ALA A 23 -9.66 22.44 -24.87
CA ALA A 23 -9.88 21.74 -23.61
C ALA A 23 -10.76 20.49 -23.81
N GLY A 24 -11.87 20.61 -24.55
CA GLY A 24 -12.76 19.49 -24.88
C GLY A 24 -12.04 18.38 -25.65
N ARG A 25 -11.23 18.73 -26.65
CA ARG A 25 -10.39 17.76 -27.38
C ARG A 25 -9.42 17.02 -26.44
N ARG A 26 -8.77 17.73 -25.52
CA ARG A 26 -7.83 17.12 -24.56
C ARG A 26 -8.54 16.23 -23.53
N VAL A 27 -9.71 16.65 -23.02
CA VAL A 27 -10.52 15.85 -22.09
C VAL A 27 -11.02 14.57 -22.75
N LEU A 28 -11.49 14.62 -24.00
CA LEU A 28 -11.93 13.43 -24.73
C LEU A 28 -10.78 12.45 -25.03
N TRP A 29 -9.58 12.96 -25.31
CA TRP A 29 -8.37 12.13 -25.47
C TRP A 29 -7.96 11.47 -24.15
N LEU A 30 -7.93 12.22 -23.04
CA LEU A 30 -7.64 11.70 -21.70
C LEU A 30 -8.66 10.65 -21.26
N PHE A 31 -9.95 10.90 -21.52
CA PHE A 31 -11.02 9.94 -21.23
C PHE A 31 -10.79 8.63 -21.97
N LYS A 32 -10.64 8.68 -23.30
CA LYS A 32 -10.36 7.48 -24.12
C LYS A 32 -9.18 6.67 -23.59
N LEU A 33 -8.06 7.34 -23.30
CA LEU A 33 -6.82 6.70 -22.85
C LEU A 33 -6.91 6.10 -21.44
N VAL A 34 -7.72 6.66 -20.54
CA VAL A 34 -8.01 6.03 -19.24
C VAL A 34 -8.94 4.84 -19.43
N THR A 35 -9.94 4.93 -20.32
CA THR A 35 -10.90 3.85 -20.57
C THR A 35 -10.38 2.69 -21.44
N SER A 36 -9.16 2.78 -21.98
CA SER A 36 -8.56 1.71 -22.80
C SER A 36 -7.86 0.61 -21.99
N GLY A 37 -7.71 0.78 -20.67
CA GLY A 37 -7.16 -0.26 -19.79
C GLY A 37 -8.14 -1.42 -19.56
N LYS A 38 -7.62 -2.57 -19.11
CA LYS A 38 -8.42 -3.78 -18.82
C LYS A 38 -9.53 -3.50 -17.76
N PRO A 39 -10.58 -4.34 -17.65
CA PRO A 39 -11.65 -4.14 -16.67
C PRO A 39 -11.18 -3.99 -15.21
N ALA A 40 -12.03 -3.42 -14.35
CA ALA A 40 -11.79 -3.31 -12.91
C ALA A 40 -13.11 -3.49 -12.12
N PRO A 41 -13.50 -4.73 -11.76
CA PRO A 41 -14.68 -4.98 -10.93
C PRO A 41 -14.44 -4.51 -9.48
N GLY A 42 -15.51 -4.28 -8.70
CA GLY A 42 -15.41 -3.81 -7.30
C GLY A 42 -15.01 -2.33 -7.12
N HIS A 43 -14.98 -1.56 -8.21
CA HIS A 43 -14.69 -0.12 -8.19
C HIS A 43 -15.92 0.78 -8.42
N THR A 44 -17.09 0.21 -8.70
CA THR A 44 -18.33 0.93 -9.12
C THR A 44 -19.58 0.60 -8.30
N ASP A 45 -19.44 -0.27 -7.29
CA ASP A 45 -20.46 -0.70 -6.32
C ASP A 45 -20.71 0.32 -5.20
N ASP A 46 -21.54 -0.02 -4.21
CA ASP A 46 -21.68 0.71 -2.94
C ASP A 46 -21.86 2.25 -3.05
N PRO A 47 -22.76 2.77 -3.92
CA PRO A 47 -22.79 4.19 -4.31
C PRO A 47 -23.01 5.15 -3.13
N GLY A 48 -23.84 4.78 -2.15
CA GLY A 48 -24.05 5.58 -0.93
C GLY A 48 -22.78 5.71 -0.07
N ARG A 49 -21.91 4.70 -0.08
CA ARG A 49 -20.61 4.72 0.60
C ARG A 49 -19.61 5.58 -0.16
N ARG A 50 -19.57 5.49 -1.50
CA ARG A 50 -18.72 6.33 -2.36
C ARG A 50 -19.05 7.81 -2.20
N ILE A 51 -20.35 8.18 -2.13
CA ILE A 51 -20.79 9.56 -1.84
C ILE A 51 -20.30 10.03 -0.46
N TRP A 52 -20.40 9.21 0.59
CA TRP A 52 -19.91 9.60 1.92
C TRP A 52 -18.38 9.71 1.97
N THR A 53 -17.67 8.83 1.29
CA THR A 53 -16.21 8.90 1.10
C THR A 53 -15.81 10.22 0.44
N GLU A 54 -16.48 10.64 -0.63
CA GLU A 54 -16.21 11.91 -1.32
C GLU A 54 -16.40 13.12 -0.40
N ILE A 55 -17.50 13.15 0.36
CA ILE A 55 -17.78 14.19 1.35
C ILE A 55 -16.71 14.22 2.45
N ALA A 56 -16.33 13.06 2.99
CA ALA A 56 -15.40 12.98 4.11
C ALA A 56 -13.93 13.24 3.71
N GLU A 57 -13.49 12.76 2.54
CA GLU A 57 -12.08 12.70 2.17
C GLU A 57 -11.68 13.80 1.18
N VAL A 58 -12.56 14.19 0.24
CA VAL A 58 -12.31 15.30 -0.68
C VAL A 58 -12.79 16.62 -0.08
N PHE A 59 -14.10 16.81 0.14
CA PHE A 59 -14.61 18.06 0.71
C PHE A 59 -14.13 18.31 2.14
N GLY A 60 -14.14 17.27 2.98
CA GLY A 60 -13.59 17.28 4.35
C GLY A 60 -12.07 17.19 4.43
N GLN A 61 -11.36 16.96 3.31
CA GLN A 61 -9.89 16.87 3.23
C GLN A 61 -9.22 15.91 4.25
N ARG A 62 -9.96 14.91 4.78
CA ARG A 62 -9.54 14.07 5.93
C ARG A 62 -8.13 13.49 5.79
N ARG A 63 -7.76 13.01 4.59
CA ARG A 63 -6.41 12.47 4.31
C ARG A 63 -5.33 13.55 4.22
N LEU A 64 -5.63 14.72 3.68
CA LEU A 64 -4.66 15.80 3.55
C LEU A 64 -4.34 16.45 4.90
N LEU A 65 -5.35 16.65 5.75
CA LEU A 65 -5.24 17.24 7.08
C LEU A 65 -4.40 16.40 8.07
N LYS A 66 -4.14 15.12 7.79
CA LYS A 66 -3.14 14.29 8.51
C LYS A 66 -1.74 14.94 8.58
N TRP A 67 -1.42 15.89 7.69
CA TRP A 67 -0.21 16.72 7.76
C TRP A 67 -0.66 18.19 7.87
N SER A 68 -0.61 18.76 9.08
CA SER A 68 -1.28 20.01 9.44
C SER A 68 -0.97 21.20 8.52
N ILE A 69 0.27 21.68 8.47
CA ILE A 69 0.62 22.92 7.74
C ILE A 69 0.33 22.80 6.21
N PRO A 70 0.81 21.77 5.48
CA PRO A 70 0.52 21.65 4.05
C PRO A 70 -0.94 21.27 3.78
N GLY A 71 -1.62 20.61 4.73
CA GLY A 71 -3.03 20.23 4.63
C GLY A 71 -3.97 21.43 4.80
N LEU A 72 -3.72 22.32 5.75
CA LEU A 72 -4.48 23.55 5.95
C LEU A 72 -4.32 24.50 4.76
N ALA A 73 -3.08 24.70 4.28
CA ALA A 73 -2.84 25.47 3.05
C ALA A 73 -3.63 24.89 1.86
N HIS A 74 -3.66 23.55 1.71
CA HIS A 74 -4.42 22.90 0.64
C HIS A 74 -5.93 23.06 0.81
N PHE A 75 -6.45 22.86 2.03
CA PHE A 75 -7.87 23.02 2.37
C PHE A 75 -8.38 24.41 1.96
N PHE A 76 -7.66 25.47 2.34
CA PHE A 76 -8.03 26.84 1.95
C PHE A 76 -7.91 27.08 0.44
N THR A 77 -6.89 26.53 -0.24
CA THR A 77 -6.83 26.66 -1.71
C THR A 77 -7.94 25.91 -2.43
N MET A 78 -8.33 24.71 -1.97
CA MET A 78 -9.41 23.91 -2.58
C MET A 78 -10.78 24.59 -2.38
N TRP A 79 -11.12 24.98 -1.15
CA TRP A 79 -12.34 25.74 -0.89
C TRP A 79 -12.31 27.11 -1.59
N GLY A 80 -11.11 27.69 -1.77
CA GLY A 80 -10.88 28.85 -2.61
C GLY A 80 -11.34 28.66 -4.05
N PHE A 81 -11.05 27.53 -4.70
CA PHE A 81 -11.56 27.24 -6.06
C PHE A 81 -13.10 27.18 -6.10
N PHE A 82 -13.75 26.55 -5.11
CA PHE A 82 -15.21 26.47 -5.06
C PHE A 82 -15.88 27.83 -4.82
N ILE A 83 -15.34 28.68 -3.94
CA ILE A 83 -15.90 30.01 -3.68
C ILE A 83 -15.57 30.98 -4.82
N LEU A 84 -14.34 31.01 -5.30
CA LEU A 84 -13.90 31.91 -6.38
C LEU A 84 -14.49 31.52 -7.76
N LEU A 85 -15.12 30.35 -7.90
CA LEU A 85 -15.99 30.07 -9.04
C LEU A 85 -17.14 31.09 -9.15
N THR A 86 -17.64 31.62 -8.03
CA THR A 86 -18.65 32.70 -8.04
C THR A 86 -18.10 34.01 -8.62
N VAL A 87 -16.82 34.31 -8.40
CA VAL A 87 -16.12 35.44 -9.03
C VAL A 87 -16.08 35.26 -10.55
N TYR A 88 -15.80 34.05 -11.04
CA TYR A 88 -15.82 33.79 -12.49
C TYR A 88 -17.22 33.87 -13.11
N ILE A 89 -18.26 33.44 -12.39
CA ILE A 89 -19.65 33.64 -12.84
C ILE A 89 -19.95 35.14 -12.99
N GLU A 90 -19.50 35.97 -12.06
CA GLU A 90 -19.63 37.43 -12.17
C GLU A 90 -18.75 38.03 -13.27
N ALA A 91 -17.51 37.59 -13.42
CA ALA A 91 -16.60 38.05 -14.48
C ALA A 91 -17.16 37.76 -15.88
N TYR A 92 -17.77 36.59 -16.10
CA TYR A 92 -18.48 36.30 -17.34
C TYR A 92 -19.74 37.16 -17.51
N GLY A 93 -20.49 37.42 -16.43
CA GLY A 93 -21.65 38.31 -16.47
C GLY A 93 -21.31 39.77 -16.80
N LEU A 94 -20.16 40.26 -16.33
CA LEU A 94 -19.61 41.60 -16.66
C LEU A 94 -19.22 41.75 -18.15
N LEU A 95 -19.18 40.67 -18.93
CA LEU A 95 -19.07 40.75 -20.40
C LEU A 95 -20.39 41.18 -21.07
N PHE A 96 -21.53 41.00 -20.38
CA PHE A 96 -22.86 41.27 -20.92
C PHE A 96 -23.55 42.48 -20.25
N GLN A 97 -23.23 42.76 -18.99
CA GLN A 97 -23.83 43.85 -18.20
C GLN A 97 -22.81 44.39 -17.18
N ASP A 98 -22.46 45.68 -17.25
CA ASP A 98 -21.43 46.28 -16.39
C ASP A 98 -21.78 46.31 -14.88
N ASN A 99 -23.06 46.07 -14.51
CA ASN A 99 -23.55 45.95 -13.12
C ASN A 99 -24.06 44.53 -12.80
N PHE A 100 -23.49 43.51 -13.45
CA PHE A 100 -23.86 42.12 -13.20
C PHE A 100 -23.56 41.67 -11.77
N HIS A 101 -24.46 40.85 -11.22
CA HIS A 101 -24.35 40.20 -9.93
C HIS A 101 -25.11 38.88 -9.98
N ILE A 102 -24.66 37.86 -9.23
CA ILE A 102 -25.37 36.57 -9.19
C ILE A 102 -26.81 36.79 -8.66
N PRO A 103 -27.85 36.24 -9.32
CA PRO A 103 -29.22 36.32 -8.81
C PRO A 103 -29.34 35.81 -7.36
N ILE A 104 -30.23 36.43 -6.59
CA ILE A 104 -30.48 36.15 -5.16
C ILE A 104 -29.31 36.55 -4.23
N ILE A 105 -28.08 36.05 -4.47
CA ILE A 105 -26.95 36.12 -3.52
C ILE A 105 -25.89 37.19 -3.83
N GLY A 106 -25.78 37.65 -5.08
CA GLY A 106 -24.70 38.53 -5.57
C GLY A 106 -24.70 39.97 -5.04
N ARG A 107 -25.52 40.27 -4.03
CA ARG A 107 -25.56 41.56 -3.31
C ARG A 107 -25.39 41.38 -1.79
N TRP A 108 -25.07 40.17 -1.33
CA TRP A 108 -24.88 39.89 0.08
C TRP A 108 -23.44 40.21 0.45
N ASP A 109 -23.21 41.12 1.40
CA ASP A 109 -21.87 41.41 1.93
C ASP A 109 -21.15 40.14 2.43
N ALA A 110 -21.90 39.13 2.87
CA ALA A 110 -21.37 37.82 3.23
C ALA A 110 -20.69 37.08 2.07
N LEU A 111 -21.15 37.24 0.82
CA LEU A 111 -20.52 36.64 -0.36
C LEU A 111 -19.26 37.41 -0.78
N GLY A 112 -19.31 38.75 -0.77
CA GLY A 112 -18.12 39.59 -1.00
C GLY A 112 -17.03 39.34 0.04
N PHE A 113 -17.40 39.23 1.32
CA PHE A 113 -16.50 38.82 2.40
C PHE A 113 -15.90 37.43 2.16
N LEU A 114 -16.73 36.44 1.78
CA LEU A 114 -16.26 35.08 1.57
C LEU A 114 -15.28 34.98 0.39
N GLN A 115 -15.54 35.71 -0.70
CA GLN A 115 -14.62 35.80 -1.84
C GLN A 115 -13.28 36.46 -1.45
N ASP A 116 -13.29 37.61 -0.78
CA ASP A 116 -12.06 38.30 -0.37
C ASP A 116 -11.29 37.53 0.71
N PHE A 117 -11.99 36.88 1.64
CA PHE A 117 -11.39 35.98 2.62
C PHE A 117 -10.68 34.81 1.91
N PHE A 118 -11.33 34.14 0.96
CA PHE A 118 -10.70 33.04 0.24
C PHE A 118 -9.61 33.49 -0.73
N ALA A 119 -9.71 34.67 -1.35
CA ALA A 119 -8.61 35.24 -2.13
C ALA A 119 -7.37 35.48 -1.26
N THR A 120 -7.57 36.04 -0.05
CA THR A 120 -6.51 36.23 0.95
C THR A 120 -5.93 34.90 1.43
N ALA A 121 -6.78 33.92 1.75
CA ALA A 121 -6.36 32.60 2.22
C ALA A 121 -5.63 31.79 1.13
N VAL A 122 -6.04 31.91 -0.15
CA VAL A 122 -5.34 31.35 -1.31
C VAL A 122 -3.96 31.99 -1.45
N PHE A 123 -3.85 33.32 -1.33
CA PHE A 123 -2.55 34.03 -1.38
C PHE A 123 -1.59 33.54 -0.29
N LEU A 124 -2.05 33.46 0.96
CA LEU A 124 -1.26 32.91 2.07
C LEU A 124 -0.91 31.42 1.84
N GLY A 125 -1.83 30.65 1.24
CA GLY A 125 -1.63 29.25 0.85
C GLY A 125 -0.53 29.06 -0.20
N ILE A 126 -0.53 29.85 -1.28
CA ILE A 126 0.53 29.77 -2.31
C ILE A 126 1.87 30.29 -1.80
N THR A 127 1.89 31.32 -0.94
CA THR A 127 3.11 31.75 -0.23
C THR A 127 3.66 30.64 0.65
N THR A 128 2.80 29.94 1.39
CA THR A 128 3.17 28.77 2.21
C THR A 128 3.74 27.65 1.34
N PHE A 129 3.12 27.35 0.20
CA PHE A 129 3.64 26.35 -0.74
C PHE A 129 4.96 26.77 -1.39
N ALA A 130 5.18 28.04 -1.70
CA ALA A 130 6.45 28.56 -2.21
C ALA A 130 7.57 28.37 -1.18
N ILE A 131 7.34 28.79 0.08
CA ILE A 131 8.29 28.61 1.19
C ILE A 131 8.64 27.13 1.38
N ILE A 132 7.64 26.24 1.42
CA ILE A 132 7.84 24.79 1.55
C ILE A 132 8.63 24.20 0.36
N ARG A 133 8.49 24.76 -0.86
CA ARG A 133 9.25 24.33 -2.04
C ARG A 133 10.69 24.82 -2.06
N LEU A 134 10.96 26.00 -1.52
CA LEU A 134 12.32 26.52 -1.33
C LEU A 134 13.04 25.72 -0.23
N MET A 135 12.47 25.64 0.97
CA MET A 135 13.05 24.93 2.13
C MET A 135 13.23 23.43 1.92
N ARG A 136 12.50 22.81 0.98
CA ARG A 136 12.64 21.40 0.61
C ARG A 136 13.01 21.23 -0.87
N SER A 137 13.73 22.20 -1.44
CA SER A 137 14.26 22.12 -2.80
C SER A 137 15.15 20.88 -2.95
N PRO A 138 14.89 19.99 -3.93
CA PRO A 138 15.71 18.79 -4.14
C PRO A 138 17.10 19.12 -4.72
N ARG A 139 17.37 20.38 -5.09
CA ARG A 139 18.73 20.85 -5.42
C ARG A 139 19.61 21.02 -4.17
N GLU A 140 19.03 21.46 -3.06
CA GLU A 140 19.78 21.77 -1.83
C GLU A 140 19.93 20.53 -0.91
N ILE A 141 18.85 19.75 -0.75
CA ILE A 141 18.81 18.63 0.21
C ILE A 141 18.74 17.24 -0.46
N GLY A 142 18.92 17.18 -1.78
CA GLY A 142 19.01 15.95 -2.57
C GLY A 142 17.85 14.98 -2.32
N ARG A 143 18.20 13.70 -2.18
CA ARG A 143 17.31 12.54 -1.96
C ARG A 143 16.36 12.69 -0.75
N SER A 144 16.76 13.44 0.27
CA SER A 144 15.93 13.68 1.46
C SER A 144 14.69 14.55 1.18
N SER A 145 14.66 15.26 0.04
CA SER A 145 13.48 15.99 -0.39
C SER A 145 12.37 15.04 -0.85
N ARG A 146 11.16 15.20 -0.29
CA ARG A 146 9.93 14.57 -0.82
C ARG A 146 9.64 14.96 -2.28
N PHE A 147 10.21 16.06 -2.76
CA PHE A 147 10.09 16.55 -4.14
C PHE A 147 11.22 16.06 -5.06
N TYR A 148 12.17 15.25 -4.58
CA TYR A 148 13.22 14.63 -5.40
C TYR A 148 12.60 13.85 -6.58
N GLY A 149 13.06 14.10 -7.80
CA GLY A 149 12.51 13.51 -9.04
C GLY A 149 11.15 14.08 -9.52
N SER A 150 10.43 14.86 -8.70
CA SER A 150 9.17 15.51 -9.09
C SER A 150 9.42 16.65 -10.10
N HIS A 151 8.45 16.94 -10.98
CA HIS A 151 8.52 18.05 -11.95
C HIS A 151 8.41 19.42 -11.26
N THR A 152 9.54 19.96 -10.77
CA THR A 152 9.57 21.19 -9.97
C THR A 152 9.17 22.43 -10.78
N GLY A 153 9.64 22.57 -12.03
CA GLY A 153 9.29 23.69 -12.91
C GLY A 153 7.78 23.84 -13.13
N GLY A 154 7.08 22.75 -13.46
CA GLY A 154 5.63 22.74 -13.60
C GLY A 154 4.88 23.08 -12.30
N ALA A 155 5.48 22.84 -11.13
CA ALA A 155 4.89 23.27 -9.85
C ALA A 155 5.05 24.77 -9.60
N TRP A 156 6.15 25.38 -10.05
CA TRP A 156 6.33 26.84 -10.00
C TRP A 156 5.42 27.56 -11.00
N LEU A 157 5.27 27.03 -12.22
CA LEU A 157 4.31 27.55 -13.20
C LEU A 157 2.88 27.55 -12.64
N VAL A 158 2.45 26.48 -11.98
CA VAL A 158 1.12 26.42 -11.33
C VAL A 158 0.97 27.45 -10.21
N LEU A 159 1.98 27.62 -9.34
CA LEU A 159 1.93 28.66 -8.29
C LEU A 159 1.86 30.07 -8.90
N PHE A 160 2.59 30.32 -9.98
CA PHE A 160 2.55 31.58 -10.72
C PHE A 160 1.18 31.82 -11.38
N MET A 161 0.54 30.80 -11.98
CA MET A 161 -0.81 30.94 -12.53
C MET A 161 -1.87 31.20 -11.46
N ILE A 162 -1.78 30.56 -10.29
CA ILE A 162 -2.69 30.86 -9.16
C ILE A 162 -2.44 32.27 -8.61
N PHE A 163 -1.19 32.71 -8.52
CA PHE A 163 -0.87 34.12 -8.21
C PHE A 163 -1.50 35.08 -9.23
N ASN A 164 -1.42 34.77 -10.52
CA ASN A 164 -2.02 35.57 -11.59
C ASN A 164 -3.55 35.66 -11.47
N VAL A 165 -4.24 34.60 -11.04
CA VAL A 165 -5.68 34.64 -10.72
C VAL A 165 -5.97 35.63 -9.59
N ILE A 166 -5.16 35.63 -8.52
CA ILE A 166 -5.42 36.48 -7.35
C ILE A 166 -5.07 37.96 -7.56
N TRP A 167 -3.96 38.32 -8.23
CA TRP A 167 -3.65 39.74 -8.44
C TRP A 167 -4.55 40.39 -9.50
N THR A 168 -4.98 39.64 -10.52
CA THR A 168 -5.97 40.15 -11.48
C THR A 168 -7.35 40.32 -10.85
N TYR A 169 -7.75 39.42 -9.95
CA TYR A 169 -8.99 39.53 -9.16
C TYR A 169 -9.07 40.86 -8.39
N VAL A 170 -8.05 41.20 -7.59
CA VAL A 170 -8.09 42.42 -6.77
C VAL A 170 -8.05 43.71 -7.60
N LEU A 171 -7.50 43.68 -8.82
CA LEU A 171 -7.60 44.82 -9.75
C LEU A 171 -9.00 44.97 -10.33
N VAL A 172 -9.64 43.87 -10.79
CA VAL A 172 -11.05 43.89 -11.26
C VAL A 172 -11.96 44.43 -10.16
N ARG A 173 -11.82 43.91 -8.94
CA ARG A 173 -12.66 44.33 -7.81
C ARG A 173 -12.37 45.74 -7.33
N GLY A 174 -11.10 46.12 -7.21
CA GLY A 174 -10.70 47.45 -6.75
C GLY A 174 -11.11 48.57 -7.72
N SER A 175 -10.97 48.34 -9.02
CA SER A 175 -11.49 49.28 -10.02
C SER A 175 -13.02 49.36 -10.00
N ALA A 176 -13.72 48.23 -9.83
CA ALA A 176 -15.18 48.20 -9.69
C ALA A 176 -15.71 48.97 -8.45
N VAL A 177 -14.93 49.07 -7.37
CA VAL A 177 -15.26 49.96 -6.23
C VAL A 177 -15.25 51.43 -6.68
N ASN A 178 -14.21 51.86 -7.39
CA ASN A 178 -14.07 53.25 -7.84
C ASN A 178 -15.05 53.64 -8.96
N ASN A 179 -15.46 52.67 -9.78
CA ASN A 179 -16.46 52.86 -10.84
C ASN A 179 -17.92 52.75 -10.33
N GLY A 180 -18.12 52.31 -9.08
CA GLY A 180 -19.45 52.09 -8.50
C GLY A 180 -20.19 50.86 -9.05
N THR A 181 -19.48 49.96 -9.74
CA THR A 181 -20.02 48.74 -10.37
C THR A 181 -20.00 47.52 -9.45
N LEU A 182 -19.22 47.56 -8.35
CA LEU A 182 -19.18 46.46 -7.36
C LEU A 182 -20.53 46.33 -6.62
N PRO A 183 -21.16 45.13 -6.59
CA PRO A 183 -22.46 44.93 -5.95
C PRO A 183 -22.37 44.64 -4.43
N TYR A 184 -21.16 44.73 -3.85
CA TYR A 184 -20.87 44.47 -2.44
C TYR A 184 -20.45 45.76 -1.73
N GLY A 185 -20.83 45.91 -0.47
CA GLY A 185 -20.48 47.04 0.37
C GLY A 185 -19.16 46.81 1.11
N ASN A 186 -19.19 47.01 2.43
CA ASN A 186 -18.01 46.87 3.29
C ASN A 186 -17.62 45.42 3.58
N GLY A 187 -18.42 44.42 3.18
CA GLY A 187 -18.07 43.01 3.33
C GLY A 187 -16.83 42.62 2.51
N ALA A 188 -16.69 43.20 1.32
CA ALA A 188 -15.56 42.96 0.41
C ALA A 188 -14.31 43.78 0.84
N PHE A 189 -13.73 43.45 1.99
CA PHE A 189 -12.65 44.21 2.63
C PHE A 189 -11.37 44.36 1.78
N LEU A 190 -10.99 43.33 1.01
CA LEU A 190 -9.78 43.35 0.17
C LEU A 190 -10.06 44.14 -1.11
N SER A 191 -11.26 44.00 -1.66
CA SER A 191 -11.78 44.78 -2.79
C SER A 191 -11.81 46.28 -2.45
N GLN A 192 -12.32 46.64 -1.27
CA GLN A 192 -12.34 48.03 -0.78
C GLN A 192 -10.91 48.58 -0.55
N LEU A 193 -9.99 47.77 -0.04
CA LEU A 193 -8.57 48.15 0.11
C LEU A 193 -7.92 48.45 -1.25
N PHE A 194 -8.09 47.59 -2.25
CA PHE A 194 -7.57 47.83 -3.59
C PHE A 194 -8.30 48.97 -4.31
N GLY A 195 -9.58 49.20 -4.02
CA GLY A 195 -10.29 50.42 -4.42
C GLY A 195 -9.62 51.67 -3.90
N ALA A 196 -9.33 51.74 -2.59
CA ALA A 196 -8.62 52.86 -1.99
C ALA A 196 -7.21 53.07 -2.59
N ILE A 197 -6.50 52.00 -2.94
CA ILE A 197 -5.17 52.07 -3.59
C ILE A 197 -5.27 52.61 -5.03
N LEU A 198 -6.30 52.23 -5.80
CA LEU A 198 -6.50 52.65 -7.19
C LEU A 198 -7.22 54.01 -7.33
N ARG A 199 -7.85 54.51 -6.26
CA ARG A 199 -8.62 55.75 -6.24
C ARG A 199 -7.86 57.00 -6.71
N PRO A 200 -6.55 57.19 -6.40
CA PRO A 200 -5.78 58.36 -6.87
C PRO A 200 -5.63 58.45 -8.40
N LEU A 201 -5.87 57.36 -9.14
CA LEU A 201 -5.78 57.33 -10.61
C LEU A 201 -7.00 57.98 -11.30
N GLY A 202 -8.09 58.21 -10.56
CA GLY A 202 -9.33 58.78 -11.09
C GLY A 202 -10.19 57.79 -11.88
N GLN A 203 -11.45 58.15 -12.12
CA GLN A 203 -12.45 57.27 -12.74
C GLN A 203 -12.06 56.78 -14.16
N PRO A 204 -11.61 57.63 -15.11
CA PRO A 204 -11.32 57.14 -16.47
C PRO A 204 -10.19 56.09 -16.52
N ALA A 205 -9.22 56.19 -15.60
CA ALA A 205 -8.19 55.17 -15.45
C ALA A 205 -8.76 53.88 -14.84
N ASN A 206 -9.66 53.98 -13.85
CA ASN A 206 -10.31 52.82 -13.24
C ASN A 206 -11.27 52.09 -14.21
N GLU A 207 -11.94 52.78 -15.15
CA GLU A 207 -12.73 52.14 -16.22
C GLU A 207 -11.87 51.32 -17.20
N ILE A 208 -10.68 51.84 -17.55
CA ILE A 208 -9.69 51.14 -18.38
C ILE A 208 -9.10 49.95 -17.61
N ILE A 209 -8.76 50.14 -16.33
CA ILE A 209 -8.23 49.07 -15.46
C ILE A 209 -9.27 47.95 -15.28
N GLU A 210 -10.54 48.28 -15.03
CA GLU A 210 -11.62 47.28 -14.90
C GLU A 210 -11.73 46.45 -16.19
N THR A 211 -11.79 47.11 -17.35
CA THR A 211 -11.91 46.45 -18.66
C THR A 211 -10.71 45.56 -18.99
N THR A 212 -9.49 46.04 -18.74
CA THR A 212 -8.26 45.31 -19.07
C THR A 212 -7.96 44.21 -18.07
N ALA A 213 -8.17 44.44 -16.77
CA ALA A 213 -8.02 43.42 -15.73
C ALA A 213 -9.10 42.33 -15.86
N LEU A 214 -10.33 42.65 -16.28
CA LEU A 214 -11.40 41.66 -16.49
C LEU A 214 -11.05 40.69 -17.61
N LEU A 215 -10.65 41.23 -18.78
CA LEU A 215 -10.20 40.42 -19.90
C LEU A 215 -8.94 39.63 -19.54
N LEU A 216 -7.99 40.21 -18.80
CA LEU A 216 -6.79 39.51 -18.35
C LEU A 216 -7.10 38.39 -17.34
N HIS A 217 -8.03 38.59 -16.40
CA HIS A 217 -8.43 37.60 -15.40
C HIS A 217 -9.06 36.36 -16.06
N ILE A 218 -9.93 36.57 -17.06
CA ILE A 218 -10.54 35.49 -17.84
C ILE A 218 -9.48 34.82 -18.74
N ALA A 219 -8.59 35.59 -19.39
CA ALA A 219 -7.50 35.05 -20.21
C ALA A 219 -6.52 34.19 -19.39
N VAL A 220 -6.15 34.63 -18.17
CA VAL A 220 -5.33 33.88 -17.22
C VAL A 220 -6.00 32.56 -16.83
N MET A 221 -7.31 32.58 -16.53
CA MET A 221 -8.07 31.37 -16.21
C MET A 221 -8.12 30.38 -17.37
N LEU A 222 -8.41 30.87 -18.58
CA LEU A 222 -8.48 30.04 -19.79
C LEU A 222 -7.11 29.45 -20.18
N ALA A 223 -6.03 30.23 -20.07
CA ALA A 223 -4.67 29.74 -20.24
C ALA A 223 -4.31 28.71 -19.16
N PHE A 224 -4.71 28.96 -17.90
CA PHE A 224 -4.49 28.03 -16.80
C PHE A 224 -5.23 26.71 -17.03
N LEU A 225 -6.49 26.72 -17.49
CA LEU A 225 -7.25 25.50 -17.82
C LEU A 225 -6.49 24.59 -18.81
N ILE A 226 -5.91 25.16 -19.88
CA ILE A 226 -5.10 24.38 -20.83
C ILE A 226 -3.84 23.83 -20.16
N ILE A 227 -3.16 24.61 -19.31
CA ILE A 227 -1.99 24.16 -18.54
C ILE A 227 -2.37 23.04 -17.55
N VAL A 228 -3.55 23.11 -16.91
CA VAL A 228 -4.06 22.08 -15.99
C VAL A 228 -4.26 20.75 -16.73
N LEU A 229 -4.86 20.77 -17.92
CA LEU A 229 -5.13 19.56 -18.73
C LEU A 229 -3.89 18.91 -19.38
N HIS A 230 -2.72 19.57 -19.28
CA HIS A 230 -1.44 19.09 -19.79
C HIS A 230 -0.34 19.02 -18.72
N SER A 231 -0.70 19.14 -17.43
CA SER A 231 0.27 19.09 -16.33
C SER A 231 -0.29 18.33 -15.13
N LYS A 232 0.57 18.08 -14.14
CA LYS A 232 0.19 17.44 -12.87
C LYS A 232 -0.83 18.21 -12.03
N HIS A 233 -1.30 19.40 -12.43
CA HIS A 233 -2.44 20.03 -11.77
C HIS A 233 -3.79 19.39 -12.19
N LEU A 234 -3.80 18.52 -13.21
CA LEU A 234 -4.94 17.68 -13.61
C LEU A 234 -5.63 16.96 -12.43
N HIS A 235 -4.91 16.69 -11.34
CA HIS A 235 -5.45 16.12 -10.11
C HIS A 235 -6.62 16.93 -9.50
N ILE A 236 -6.77 18.23 -9.79
CA ILE A 236 -7.96 18.98 -9.37
C ILE A 236 -9.27 18.39 -9.94
N PHE A 237 -9.18 17.71 -11.09
CA PHE A 237 -10.28 16.97 -11.70
C PHE A 237 -10.19 15.46 -11.46
N THR A 238 -8.99 14.85 -11.55
CA THR A 238 -8.86 13.39 -11.45
C THR A 238 -8.85 12.85 -10.02
N ALA A 239 -8.47 13.63 -9.00
CA ALA A 239 -8.47 13.15 -7.61
C ALA A 239 -9.88 12.86 -7.04
N PRO A 240 -10.90 13.73 -7.22
CA PRO A 240 -12.29 13.38 -6.91
C PRO A 240 -12.73 12.08 -7.59
N ILE A 241 -12.46 11.96 -8.89
CA ILE A 241 -12.84 10.79 -9.69
C ILE A 241 -12.16 9.50 -9.16
N ASN A 242 -10.88 9.56 -8.79
CA ASN A 242 -10.16 8.40 -8.26
C ASN A 242 -10.61 8.04 -6.83
N VAL A 243 -10.95 9.02 -6.00
CA VAL A 243 -11.49 8.78 -4.64
C VAL A 243 -12.90 8.19 -4.70
N ILE A 244 -13.74 8.61 -5.65
CA ILE A 244 -15.03 7.97 -5.95
C ILE A 244 -14.83 6.50 -6.34
N PHE A 245 -13.88 6.20 -7.23
CA PHE A 245 -13.64 4.85 -7.76
C PHE A 245 -12.59 4.00 -7.01
N LYS A 246 -12.19 4.37 -5.79
CA LYS A 246 -11.19 3.60 -5.02
C LYS A 246 -11.68 2.22 -4.55
N ARG A 247 -10.78 1.33 -4.17
CA ARG A 247 -11.13 0.11 -3.42
C ARG A 247 -11.79 0.44 -2.08
N LEU A 248 -12.96 -0.13 -1.84
CA LEU A 248 -13.66 -0.11 -0.54
C LEU A 248 -13.46 -1.45 0.18
N PRO A 249 -13.51 -1.50 1.53
CA PRO A 249 -13.71 -0.40 2.47
C PRO A 249 -12.47 0.51 2.64
N ASP A 250 -11.30 0.06 2.18
CA ASP A 250 -10.02 0.75 2.30
C ASP A 250 -9.07 0.31 1.16
N GLY A 251 -8.11 1.18 0.81
CA GLY A 251 -7.05 0.91 -0.15
C GLY A 251 -6.07 -0.18 0.30
N LEU A 252 -6.15 -0.69 1.53
CA LEU A 252 -5.40 -1.84 2.06
C LEU A 252 -6.34 -3.00 2.44
N GLY A 253 -7.20 -3.38 1.48
CA GLY A 253 -8.02 -4.60 1.52
C GLY A 253 -7.21 -5.90 1.30
N PRO A 254 -7.87 -7.04 1.04
CA PRO A 254 -7.16 -8.22 0.51
C PRO A 254 -6.52 -7.88 -0.86
N LEU A 255 -5.38 -8.53 -1.18
CA LEU A 255 -4.81 -8.45 -2.52
C LEU A 255 -5.83 -8.99 -3.53
N LEU A 256 -6.02 -8.29 -4.65
CA LEU A 256 -7.00 -8.68 -5.67
C LEU A 256 -6.62 -10.04 -6.31
N PRO A 257 -7.61 -10.85 -6.74
CA PRO A 257 -7.34 -12.03 -7.58
C PRO A 257 -6.68 -11.59 -8.90
N ILE A 258 -6.06 -12.53 -9.61
CA ILE A 258 -5.66 -12.30 -11.00
C ILE A 258 -6.91 -12.53 -11.87
N GLU A 259 -7.11 -11.64 -12.85
CA GLU A 259 -8.32 -11.63 -13.68
C GLU A 259 -8.01 -11.68 -15.17
N ALA A 260 -8.77 -12.49 -15.91
CA ALA A 260 -8.89 -12.49 -17.36
C ALA A 260 -10.32 -12.04 -17.72
N ASP A 261 -10.47 -11.16 -18.71
CA ASP A 261 -11.77 -10.57 -19.13
C ASP A 261 -12.65 -10.01 -17.99
N GLY A 262 -12.03 -9.54 -16.90
CA GLY A 262 -12.74 -9.02 -15.72
C GLY A 262 -13.42 -10.09 -14.87
N LYS A 263 -12.96 -11.35 -14.95
CA LYS A 263 -13.32 -12.45 -14.06
C LYS A 263 -12.05 -13.02 -13.40
N PRO A 264 -12.10 -13.45 -12.13
CA PRO A 264 -11.01 -14.21 -11.52
C PRO A 264 -10.64 -15.43 -12.38
N ILE A 265 -9.33 -15.67 -12.55
CA ILE A 265 -8.83 -16.84 -13.26
C ILE A 265 -9.04 -18.10 -12.41
N ASP A 266 -9.58 -19.13 -13.03
CA ASP A 266 -9.54 -20.50 -12.54
C ASP A 266 -8.13 -21.07 -12.77
N PHE A 267 -7.45 -21.48 -11.70
CA PHE A 267 -6.09 -22.03 -11.77
C PHE A 267 -6.06 -23.55 -12.03
N GLU A 268 -7.19 -24.26 -11.96
CA GLU A 268 -7.28 -25.67 -12.40
C GLU A 268 -7.44 -25.77 -13.92
N ASN A 269 -8.10 -24.79 -14.54
CA ASN A 269 -8.33 -24.73 -15.98
C ASN A 269 -8.24 -23.27 -16.52
N PRO A 270 -7.05 -22.66 -16.51
CA PRO A 270 -6.85 -21.31 -17.04
C PRO A 270 -6.97 -21.26 -18.57
N PRO A 271 -7.35 -20.12 -19.18
CA PRO A 271 -7.26 -19.90 -20.62
C PRO A 271 -5.83 -20.09 -21.17
N ASP A 272 -5.71 -20.61 -22.39
CA ASP A 272 -4.42 -20.84 -23.07
C ASP A 272 -3.61 -19.53 -23.29
N ASP A 273 -4.28 -18.38 -23.28
CA ASP A 273 -3.74 -17.03 -23.46
C ASP A 273 -3.71 -16.18 -22.16
N ALA A 274 -3.86 -16.83 -20.99
CA ALA A 274 -3.93 -16.14 -19.70
C ALA A 274 -2.61 -15.43 -19.28
N GLU A 275 -2.62 -14.10 -19.28
CA GLU A 275 -1.52 -13.28 -18.75
C GLU A 275 -1.58 -13.16 -17.21
N PHE A 276 -0.72 -13.89 -16.50
CA PHE A 276 -0.68 -13.90 -15.04
C PHE A 276 0.04 -12.68 -14.45
N GLY A 277 -0.65 -11.54 -14.36
CA GLY A 277 -0.15 -10.30 -13.75
C GLY A 277 -0.14 -9.12 -14.72
N ARG A 278 0.91 -8.29 -14.66
CA ARG A 278 1.10 -7.11 -15.53
C ARG A 278 2.56 -7.03 -16.01
N GLY A 279 2.79 -7.31 -17.28
CA GLY A 279 4.11 -7.25 -17.94
C GLY A 279 4.25 -6.12 -18.96
N LYS A 280 3.13 -5.49 -19.32
CA LYS A 280 3.00 -4.38 -20.28
C LYS A 280 2.13 -3.30 -19.66
N ILE A 281 2.26 -2.06 -20.13
CA ILE A 281 1.43 -0.94 -19.60
C ILE A 281 -0.04 -1.08 -20.01
N GLU A 282 -0.30 -1.78 -21.11
CA GLU A 282 -1.62 -2.18 -21.62
C GLU A 282 -2.35 -3.17 -20.70
N ASP A 283 -1.64 -3.91 -19.84
CA ASP A 283 -2.25 -4.90 -18.96
C ASP A 283 -2.99 -4.27 -17.77
N PHE A 284 -2.64 -3.03 -17.45
CA PHE A 284 -3.22 -2.33 -16.32
C PHE A 284 -4.68 -1.96 -16.58
N SER A 285 -5.48 -2.00 -15.51
CA SER A 285 -6.89 -1.68 -15.60
C SER A 285 -7.13 -0.18 -15.82
N TRP A 286 -8.33 0.20 -16.26
CA TRP A 286 -8.72 1.62 -16.38
C TRP A 286 -8.55 2.38 -15.05
N LYS A 287 -8.72 1.71 -13.90
CA LYS A 287 -8.50 2.28 -12.56
C LYS A 287 -7.02 2.48 -12.27
N ALA A 288 -6.15 1.58 -12.70
CA ALA A 288 -4.69 1.78 -12.62
C ALA A 288 -4.23 2.95 -13.51
N MET A 289 -4.78 3.09 -14.72
CA MET A 289 -4.54 4.25 -15.59
C MET A 289 -5.03 5.57 -14.95
N LEU A 290 -6.17 5.53 -14.24
CA LEU A 290 -6.66 6.67 -13.44
C LEU A 290 -5.74 7.00 -12.26
N ASP A 291 -5.23 6.01 -11.53
CA ASP A 291 -4.21 6.18 -10.48
C ASP A 291 -2.96 6.91 -11.01
N PHE A 292 -2.45 6.46 -12.16
CA PHE A 292 -1.30 7.05 -12.84
C PHE A 292 -1.57 8.53 -13.19
N ALA A 293 -2.73 8.81 -13.81
CA ALA A 293 -3.19 10.17 -14.14
C ALA A 293 -3.41 11.08 -12.91
N THR A 294 -3.62 10.49 -11.73
CA THR A 294 -3.96 11.21 -10.48
C THR A 294 -2.73 11.53 -9.62
N CYS A 295 -1.54 11.04 -9.98
CA CYS A 295 -0.32 11.24 -9.20
C CYS A 295 0.08 12.73 -9.08
N THR A 296 -0.22 13.32 -7.91
CA THR A 296 0.09 14.72 -7.54
C THR A 296 1.58 15.05 -7.38
N GLU A 297 2.45 14.04 -7.45
CA GLU A 297 3.88 14.11 -7.18
C GLU A 297 4.23 14.69 -5.79
N CYS A 298 3.31 14.63 -4.82
CA CYS A 298 3.43 15.30 -3.51
C CYS A 298 4.45 14.67 -2.55
N GLY A 299 4.88 13.43 -2.81
CA GLY A 299 5.94 12.76 -2.06
C GLY A 299 5.58 12.24 -0.66
N ARG A 300 4.30 12.30 -0.22
CA ARG A 300 3.90 11.72 1.07
C ARG A 300 4.19 10.21 1.13
N CYS A 301 3.85 9.48 0.06
CA CYS A 301 4.14 8.05 -0.09
C CYS A 301 5.64 7.73 -0.19
N GLN A 302 6.47 8.65 -0.69
CA GLN A 302 7.93 8.52 -0.75
C GLN A 302 8.57 8.72 0.63
N SER A 303 8.27 9.83 1.32
CA SER A 303 8.79 10.12 2.67
C SER A 303 8.37 9.12 3.74
N GLN A 304 7.35 8.30 3.48
CA GLN A 304 6.85 7.26 4.39
C GLN A 304 7.18 5.84 3.91
N CYS A 305 7.89 5.69 2.78
CA CYS A 305 8.38 4.40 2.32
C CYS A 305 9.62 3.98 3.12
N PRO A 306 9.67 2.76 3.70
CA PRO A 306 10.85 2.32 4.45
C PRO A 306 12.06 2.10 3.54
N ALA A 307 11.86 1.55 2.34
CA ALA A 307 12.92 1.36 1.36
C ALA A 307 13.57 2.70 0.97
N TRP A 308 12.77 3.70 0.57
CA TRP A 308 13.28 5.03 0.21
C TRP A 308 14.16 5.67 1.28
N ASN A 309 13.66 5.71 2.52
CA ASN A 309 14.34 6.32 3.65
C ASN A 309 15.63 5.59 4.06
N THR A 310 15.81 4.33 3.65
CA THR A 310 17.04 3.54 3.88
C THR A 310 17.98 3.49 2.68
N GLY A 311 17.76 4.30 1.64
CA GLY A 311 18.67 4.40 0.48
C GLY A 311 18.37 3.47 -0.70
N LYS A 312 17.36 2.61 -0.62
CA LYS A 312 16.98 1.70 -1.71
C LYS A 312 16.27 2.44 -2.85
N PRO A 313 16.38 2.00 -4.12
CA PRO A 313 15.88 2.77 -5.25
C PRO A 313 14.35 2.95 -5.26
N LEU A 314 13.58 2.09 -4.56
CA LEU A 314 12.13 2.22 -4.46
C LEU A 314 11.64 3.52 -3.80
N SER A 315 11.15 4.43 -4.64
CA SER A 315 10.14 5.43 -4.28
C SER A 315 8.80 5.03 -4.89
N PRO A 316 7.75 4.79 -4.08
CA PRO A 316 6.40 4.57 -4.59
C PRO A 316 5.86 5.75 -5.41
N LYS A 317 6.38 6.97 -5.22
CA LYS A 317 6.04 8.11 -6.06
C LYS A 317 6.68 8.01 -7.45
N LEU A 318 7.95 7.59 -7.53
CA LEU A 318 8.67 7.47 -8.80
C LEU A 318 8.06 6.36 -9.64
N VAL A 319 7.87 5.14 -9.09
CA VAL A 319 7.18 4.03 -9.76
C VAL A 319 5.87 4.48 -10.45
N ILE A 320 4.99 5.21 -9.74
CA ILE A 320 3.74 5.70 -10.32
C ILE A 320 3.95 6.83 -11.35
N MET A 321 4.99 7.66 -11.20
CA MET A 321 5.36 8.66 -12.22
C MET A 321 5.94 8.00 -13.48
N ASP A 322 6.77 6.97 -13.34
CA ASP A 322 7.45 6.31 -14.46
C ASP A 322 6.47 5.42 -15.25
N LEU A 323 5.55 4.73 -14.55
CA LEU A 323 4.37 4.08 -15.15
C LEU A 323 3.48 5.09 -15.89
N ARG A 324 3.16 6.25 -15.28
CA ARG A 324 2.36 7.32 -15.91
C ARG A 324 3.03 7.90 -17.14
N ASP A 325 4.33 8.18 -17.07
CA ASP A 325 5.08 8.85 -18.13
C ASP A 325 5.33 7.88 -19.30
N HIS A 326 5.51 6.58 -19.03
CA HIS A 326 5.52 5.52 -20.05
C HIS A 326 4.14 5.27 -20.69
N TRP A 327 3.06 5.21 -19.91
CA TRP A 327 1.68 5.14 -20.42
C TRP A 327 1.33 6.32 -21.33
N MET A 328 1.66 7.54 -20.93
CA MET A 328 1.49 8.75 -21.75
C MET A 328 2.35 8.74 -23.02
N ALA A 329 3.52 8.11 -22.99
CA ALA A 329 4.38 7.93 -24.16
C ALA A 329 3.84 6.87 -25.14
N LYS A 330 3.29 5.75 -24.64
CA LYS A 330 2.66 4.71 -25.46
C LYS A 330 1.24 5.06 -25.95
N ALA A 331 0.63 6.10 -25.39
CA ALA A 331 -0.73 6.54 -25.73
C ALA A 331 -1.09 6.61 -27.23
N PRO A 332 -0.22 7.07 -28.16
CA PRO A 332 -0.55 7.07 -29.60
C PRO A 332 -0.73 5.66 -30.17
N TYR A 333 -0.01 4.67 -29.63
CA TYR A 333 -0.13 3.27 -30.04
C TYR A 333 -1.39 2.63 -29.43
N ILE A 334 -1.62 2.86 -28.12
CA ILE A 334 -2.80 2.38 -27.37
C ILE A 334 -4.12 2.89 -27.98
N LEU A 335 -4.12 4.10 -28.55
CA LEU A 335 -5.30 4.73 -29.17
C LEU A 335 -5.44 4.44 -30.68
N GLY A 336 -4.48 3.75 -31.31
CA GLY A 336 -4.46 3.52 -32.75
C GLY A 336 -4.11 4.76 -33.60
N ASP A 337 -3.55 5.81 -33.00
CA ASP A 337 -2.97 6.96 -33.74
C ASP A 337 -1.64 6.58 -34.44
N LYS A 338 -1.01 5.45 -34.07
CA LYS A 338 0.17 4.84 -34.69
C LYS A 338 0.09 3.31 -34.63
N GLU A 339 0.57 2.62 -35.67
CA GLU A 339 0.82 1.16 -35.65
C GLU A 339 1.93 0.82 -34.63
N SER A 340 1.82 -0.32 -33.93
CA SER A 340 2.84 -0.69 -32.94
C SER A 340 4.12 -1.21 -33.62
N PRO A 341 5.32 -0.89 -33.10
CA PRO A 341 6.57 -1.44 -33.65
C PRO A 341 6.67 -2.96 -33.49
N ALA A 342 6.04 -3.51 -32.45
CA ALA A 342 6.09 -4.93 -32.11
C ALA A 342 5.32 -5.83 -33.10
N GLU A 343 4.35 -5.29 -33.84
CA GLU A 343 3.59 -6.03 -34.85
C GLU A 343 4.31 -6.12 -36.21
N ASN A 344 5.44 -5.43 -36.41
CA ASN A 344 6.06 -5.24 -37.73
C ASN A 344 7.59 -5.51 -37.80
N THR A 345 8.12 -6.39 -36.94
CA THR A 345 9.50 -6.92 -37.09
C THR A 345 9.52 -8.46 -37.04
N PRO A 346 10.03 -9.17 -38.07
CA PRO A 346 10.12 -10.63 -38.09
C PRO A 346 11.03 -11.24 -37.01
N GLU A 347 11.90 -10.43 -36.41
CA GLU A 347 12.79 -10.80 -35.31
C GLU A 347 12.36 -9.98 -34.08
N GLY A 348 11.63 -10.62 -33.16
CA GLY A 348 11.14 -10.02 -31.92
C GLY A 348 12.26 -9.85 -30.88
N GLY A 349 13.32 -9.13 -31.24
CA GLY A 349 14.50 -8.90 -30.40
C GLY A 349 14.86 -7.42 -30.32
N ILE A 350 15.47 -7.02 -29.20
CA ILE A 350 16.01 -5.67 -29.03
C ILE A 350 17.25 -5.55 -29.93
N GLY A 351 17.22 -4.65 -30.90
CA GLY A 351 18.36 -4.45 -31.81
C GLY A 351 19.58 -3.88 -31.08
N GLU A 352 20.77 -4.46 -31.32
CA GLU A 352 22.02 -4.06 -30.64
C GLU A 352 22.41 -2.57 -30.85
N GLU A 353 21.87 -1.90 -31.87
CA GLU A 353 22.14 -0.47 -32.14
C GLU A 353 21.56 0.50 -31.09
N LEU A 354 20.68 0.06 -30.20
CA LEU A 354 20.15 0.90 -29.10
C LEU A 354 20.99 0.84 -27.81
N ALA A 355 22.03 0.01 -27.75
CA ALA A 355 22.97 -0.04 -26.64
C ALA A 355 23.99 1.12 -26.73
N GLY A 356 23.58 2.30 -26.26
CA GLY A 356 24.44 3.46 -26.06
C GLY A 356 25.68 3.15 -25.20
N GLU A 357 26.72 3.98 -25.30
CA GLU A 357 28.09 3.60 -24.92
C GLU A 357 28.26 3.03 -23.50
N LYS A 358 29.08 1.98 -23.42
CA LYS A 358 29.19 1.04 -22.30
C LYS A 358 29.76 1.69 -21.03
N HIS A 359 28.97 1.69 -19.97
CA HIS A 359 29.49 1.72 -18.59
C HIS A 359 29.23 0.37 -17.92
N ALA A 360 30.31 -0.33 -17.56
CA ALA A 360 30.27 -1.68 -17.02
C ALA A 360 30.86 -1.73 -15.60
N GLU A 361 30.13 -1.19 -14.61
CA GLU A 361 30.42 -1.39 -13.18
C GLU A 361 29.13 -1.59 -12.39
N ALA A 362 29.04 -2.74 -11.70
CA ALA A 362 28.08 -3.14 -10.64
C ALA A 362 26.56 -2.97 -10.89
N HIS A 363 25.78 -4.00 -10.52
CA HIS A 363 24.32 -3.92 -10.40
C HIS A 363 23.92 -2.95 -9.28
N HIS A 364 23.80 -1.66 -9.60
CA HIS A 364 23.40 -0.61 -8.67
C HIS A 364 22.58 0.46 -9.40
N VAL A 365 21.26 0.38 -9.27
CA VAL A 365 20.34 1.44 -9.78
C VAL A 365 20.76 2.80 -9.21
N PRO A 366 20.94 3.85 -10.04
CA PRO A 366 21.16 5.20 -9.54
C PRO A 366 20.03 5.64 -8.59
N GLU A 367 20.31 6.50 -7.62
CA GLU A 367 19.30 6.94 -6.62
C GLU A 367 18.05 7.59 -7.24
N SER A 368 18.14 8.02 -8.51
CA SER A 368 17.07 8.56 -9.34
C SER A 368 16.09 7.53 -9.90
N GLY A 369 16.45 6.24 -9.89
CA GLY A 369 15.98 5.29 -10.91
C GLY A 369 16.67 5.54 -12.26
N PHE A 370 16.20 4.86 -13.30
CA PHE A 370 16.63 5.12 -14.67
C PHE A 370 16.31 6.56 -15.13
N GLY A 371 17.00 7.04 -16.15
CA GLY A 371 16.64 8.30 -16.81
C GLY A 371 15.24 8.20 -17.44
N ARG A 372 14.37 9.20 -17.20
CA ARG A 372 13.08 9.30 -17.91
C ARG A 372 13.32 9.64 -19.39
N VAL A 373 13.31 8.60 -20.22
CA VAL A 373 13.29 8.71 -21.69
C VAL A 373 12.05 9.51 -22.10
N MET A 374 12.27 10.58 -22.87
CA MET A 374 11.22 11.54 -23.27
C MET A 374 10.86 11.33 -24.75
N GLY A 375 9.60 11.06 -25.04
CA GLY A 375 9.09 10.98 -26.41
C GLY A 375 7.99 9.94 -26.59
N SER A 376 7.52 9.76 -27.82
CA SER A 376 6.61 8.68 -28.25
C SER A 376 7.17 7.96 -29.48
N GLY A 377 8.50 7.76 -29.50
CA GLY A 377 9.20 7.00 -30.55
C GLY A 377 9.09 5.48 -30.34
N PRO A 378 9.47 4.68 -31.34
CA PRO A 378 9.42 3.21 -31.26
C PRO A 378 10.15 2.65 -30.05
N GLU A 379 11.35 3.19 -29.79
CA GLU A 379 12.23 2.86 -28.65
C GLU A 379 11.52 2.87 -27.30
N GLN A 380 10.59 3.81 -27.09
CA GLN A 380 9.85 3.97 -25.83
C GLN A 380 8.61 3.07 -25.76
N ALA A 381 8.16 2.52 -26.90
CA ALA A 381 7.03 1.61 -27.00
C ALA A 381 7.41 0.13 -26.85
N THR A 382 8.66 -0.23 -27.16
CA THR A 382 9.21 -1.59 -27.07
C THR A 382 9.94 -1.90 -25.76
N ARG A 383 10.04 -0.94 -24.83
CA ARG A 383 10.67 -1.15 -23.51
C ARG A 383 9.91 -2.21 -22.70
N PRO A 384 10.60 -3.17 -22.05
CA PRO A 384 9.96 -4.05 -21.09
C PRO A 384 9.53 -3.25 -19.85
N LEU A 385 8.40 -3.61 -19.25
CA LEU A 385 7.83 -2.87 -18.12
C LEU A 385 8.72 -2.99 -16.86
N VAL A 386 9.23 -4.19 -16.62
CA VAL A 386 10.28 -4.47 -15.63
C VAL A 386 11.53 -4.90 -16.40
N GLY A 387 12.71 -4.45 -15.98
CA GLY A 387 13.97 -4.85 -16.59
C GLY A 387 15.13 -3.93 -16.20
N THR A 388 16.36 -4.38 -16.47
CA THR A 388 17.59 -3.66 -16.15
C THR A 388 17.82 -2.44 -17.06
N ALA A 389 18.87 -1.65 -16.76
CA ALA A 389 19.27 -0.52 -17.59
C ALA A 389 19.61 -0.96 -19.03
N GLU A 390 20.28 -2.10 -19.18
CA GLU A 390 20.74 -2.67 -20.45
C GLU A 390 19.58 -3.23 -21.29
N GLN A 391 18.53 -3.74 -20.63
CA GLN A 391 17.26 -4.12 -21.27
C GLN A 391 16.38 -2.89 -21.60
N GLY A 392 16.75 -1.69 -21.14
CA GLY A 392 15.95 -0.48 -21.27
C GLY A 392 14.65 -0.52 -20.46
N GLY A 393 14.58 -1.27 -19.36
CA GLY A 393 13.36 -1.46 -18.57
C GLY A 393 12.74 -0.16 -18.07
N VAL A 394 11.41 -0.12 -17.87
CA VAL A 394 10.71 1.06 -17.31
C VAL A 394 10.89 1.13 -15.79
N ILE A 395 10.74 -0.01 -15.11
CA ILE A 395 10.95 -0.20 -13.67
C ILE A 395 12.11 -1.18 -13.47
N ASP A 396 13.10 -0.81 -12.66
CA ASP A 396 14.21 -1.71 -12.33
C ASP A 396 13.76 -2.84 -11.37
N PRO A 397 14.24 -4.09 -11.53
CA PRO A 397 13.99 -5.18 -10.59
C PRO A 397 14.26 -4.82 -9.11
N ASP A 398 15.33 -4.11 -8.77
CA ASP A 398 15.62 -3.70 -7.39
C ASP A 398 14.58 -2.73 -6.83
N VAL A 399 13.96 -1.90 -7.69
CA VAL A 399 12.82 -1.05 -7.31
C VAL A 399 11.62 -1.92 -6.95
N LEU A 400 11.35 -2.96 -7.75
CA LEU A 400 10.25 -3.89 -7.54
C LEU A 400 10.46 -4.75 -6.28
N TRP A 401 11.64 -5.34 -6.13
CA TRP A 401 11.98 -6.28 -5.06
C TRP A 401 12.25 -5.61 -3.71
N SER A 402 12.64 -4.33 -3.69
CA SER A 402 12.70 -3.50 -2.46
C SER A 402 11.35 -3.30 -1.74
N CYS A 403 10.22 -3.66 -2.34
CA CYS A 403 8.91 -3.46 -1.71
C CYS A 403 8.62 -4.46 -0.59
N VAL A 404 8.32 -3.94 0.60
CA VAL A 404 7.98 -4.71 1.83
C VAL A 404 6.47 -4.87 2.07
N SER A 405 5.63 -4.70 1.04
CA SER A 405 4.14 -4.78 1.05
C SER A 405 3.38 -4.04 2.18
N CYS A 406 4.05 -3.16 2.94
CA CYS A 406 3.52 -2.67 4.21
C CYS A 406 2.36 -1.65 4.09
N GLY A 407 2.11 -1.10 2.90
CA GLY A 407 0.97 -0.18 2.66
C GLY A 407 1.18 1.29 3.08
N ALA A 408 2.37 1.69 3.56
CA ALA A 408 2.62 3.08 3.99
C ALA A 408 2.34 4.11 2.88
N CYS A 409 2.66 3.75 1.63
CA CYS A 409 2.38 4.53 0.45
C CYS A 409 0.88 4.81 0.21
N VAL A 410 0.01 3.83 0.47
CA VAL A 410 -1.45 3.91 0.25
C VAL A 410 -2.14 4.67 1.40
N GLU A 411 -1.81 4.34 2.65
CA GLU A 411 -2.32 5.02 3.85
C GLU A 411 -1.96 6.52 3.86
N GLN A 412 -0.78 6.88 3.32
CA GLN A 412 -0.31 8.27 3.23
C GLN A 412 -0.61 8.91 1.86
N CYS A 413 -1.28 8.21 0.94
CA CYS A 413 -1.74 8.79 -0.32
C CYS A 413 -3.01 9.63 -0.07
N PRO A 414 -3.03 10.92 -0.42
CA PRO A 414 -4.22 11.76 -0.26
C PRO A 414 -5.29 11.54 -1.36
N VAL A 415 -4.99 10.70 -2.36
CA VAL A 415 -5.79 10.49 -3.58
C VAL A 415 -5.96 8.99 -3.91
N ASP A 416 -5.83 8.14 -2.89
CA ASP A 416 -6.14 6.70 -2.93
C ASP A 416 -5.53 5.85 -4.07
N ILE A 417 -4.26 6.14 -4.42
CA ILE A 417 -3.49 5.32 -5.35
C ILE A 417 -3.10 3.99 -4.71
N GLU A 418 -3.41 2.88 -5.39
CA GLU A 418 -3.27 1.48 -4.97
C GLU A 418 -1.85 0.93 -5.22
N HIS A 419 -0.85 1.72 -4.81
CA HIS A 419 0.60 1.51 -5.03
C HIS A 419 1.13 0.08 -4.74
N VAL A 420 0.52 -0.65 -3.81
CA VAL A 420 0.99 -2.00 -3.44
C VAL A 420 0.54 -3.02 -4.47
N ASP A 421 -0.71 -2.94 -4.90
CA ASP A 421 -1.31 -3.86 -5.86
C ASP A 421 -0.56 -3.79 -7.20
N HIS A 422 -0.32 -2.59 -7.73
CA HIS A 422 0.50 -2.38 -8.96
C HIS A 422 1.90 -3.03 -8.88
N ILE A 423 2.53 -3.03 -7.71
CA ILE A 423 3.85 -3.66 -7.50
C ILE A 423 3.74 -5.19 -7.42
N ILE A 424 2.75 -5.73 -6.71
CA ILE A 424 2.58 -7.19 -6.60
C ILE A 424 2.13 -7.78 -7.96
N ASP A 425 1.35 -7.04 -8.74
CA ASP A 425 0.92 -7.44 -10.08
C ASP A 425 2.06 -7.50 -11.11
N MET A 426 3.05 -6.60 -11.02
CA MET A 426 4.30 -6.71 -11.79
C MET A 426 5.16 -7.90 -11.32
N ARG A 427 5.23 -8.15 -10.00
CA ARG A 427 5.92 -9.36 -9.47
C ARG A 427 5.26 -10.67 -9.90
N ARG A 428 3.92 -10.69 -10.01
CA ARG A 428 3.16 -11.85 -10.50
C ARG A 428 3.59 -12.23 -11.92
N TYR A 429 3.75 -11.23 -12.80
CA TYR A 429 4.23 -11.45 -14.16
C TYR A 429 5.67 -11.96 -14.19
N GLN A 430 6.59 -11.24 -13.53
CA GLN A 430 8.00 -11.64 -13.42
C GLN A 430 8.17 -13.08 -12.93
N VAL A 431 7.45 -13.48 -11.87
CA VAL A 431 7.56 -14.83 -11.29
C VAL A 431 6.92 -15.92 -12.15
N MET A 432 5.73 -15.69 -12.71
CA MET A 432 4.94 -16.76 -13.34
C MET A 432 5.03 -16.80 -14.87
N MET A 433 5.32 -15.68 -15.53
CA MET A 433 5.48 -15.60 -16.99
C MET A 433 6.95 -15.61 -17.39
N GLU A 434 7.80 -14.86 -16.68
CA GLU A 434 9.22 -14.68 -17.04
C GLU A 434 10.17 -15.61 -16.25
N SER A 435 9.69 -16.18 -15.13
CA SER A 435 10.51 -16.92 -14.15
C SER A 435 11.68 -16.12 -13.57
N GLU A 436 11.58 -14.78 -13.56
CA GLU A 436 12.60 -13.86 -13.05
C GLU A 436 12.28 -13.41 -11.62
N PHE A 437 13.16 -13.74 -10.68
CA PHE A 437 13.05 -13.33 -9.27
C PHE A 437 14.38 -13.51 -8.52
N PRO A 438 14.59 -12.80 -7.39
CA PRO A 438 15.75 -12.97 -6.51
C PRO A 438 16.00 -14.43 -6.14
N SER A 439 17.23 -14.90 -6.36
CA SER A 439 17.63 -16.31 -6.32
C SER A 439 17.30 -17.00 -5.00
N GLU A 440 17.32 -16.26 -3.89
CA GLU A 440 17.05 -16.69 -2.53
C GLU A 440 15.60 -17.20 -2.37
N LEU A 441 14.65 -16.65 -3.15
CA LEU A 441 13.26 -17.11 -3.18
C LEU A 441 13.11 -18.52 -3.76
N SER A 442 14.08 -19.03 -4.51
CA SER A 442 14.08 -20.44 -4.98
C SER A 442 14.06 -21.43 -3.81
N VAL A 443 14.71 -21.09 -2.69
CA VAL A 443 14.69 -21.91 -1.47
C VAL A 443 13.33 -21.81 -0.78
N LEU A 444 12.75 -20.61 -0.73
CA LEU A 444 11.41 -20.37 -0.20
C LEU A 444 10.35 -21.18 -0.94
N PHE A 445 10.31 -21.10 -2.27
CA PHE A 445 9.34 -21.82 -3.11
C PHE A 445 9.47 -23.33 -2.96
N LYS A 446 10.69 -23.87 -3.11
CA LYS A 446 10.96 -25.30 -2.91
C LYS A 446 10.55 -25.80 -1.52
N ASN A 447 10.79 -25.03 -0.46
CA ASN A 447 10.40 -25.39 0.90
C ASN A 447 8.86 -25.39 1.05
N LEU A 448 8.19 -24.38 0.49
CA LEU A 448 6.74 -24.30 0.48
C LEU A 448 6.09 -25.44 -0.33
N GLU A 449 6.60 -25.76 -1.52
CA GLU A 449 6.14 -26.86 -2.36
C GLU A 449 6.34 -28.24 -1.71
N THR A 450 7.55 -28.51 -1.18
CA THR A 450 7.93 -29.86 -0.75
C THR A 450 7.72 -30.15 0.73
N LYS A 451 7.48 -29.13 1.55
CA LYS A 451 7.30 -29.24 3.01
C LYS A 451 6.09 -28.45 3.55
N ALA A 452 5.34 -27.76 2.69
CA ALA A 452 4.24 -26.87 3.08
C ALA A 452 4.61 -25.81 4.13
N ASN A 453 5.90 -25.46 4.27
CA ASN A 453 6.38 -24.43 5.19
C ASN A 453 7.71 -23.81 4.72
N PRO A 454 7.95 -22.52 4.95
CA PRO A 454 9.10 -21.83 4.36
C PRO A 454 10.45 -22.18 5.04
N TRP A 455 10.43 -22.75 6.24
CA TRP A 455 11.63 -23.21 6.96
C TRP A 455 12.15 -24.59 6.51
N GLY A 456 11.43 -25.30 5.64
CA GLY A 456 11.83 -26.62 5.12
C GLY A 456 11.81 -27.76 6.14
N GLN A 457 11.26 -27.53 7.34
CA GLN A 457 11.17 -28.52 8.42
C GLN A 457 10.10 -29.58 8.13
N ASN A 458 10.07 -30.68 8.87
CA ASN A 458 9.08 -31.74 8.64
C ASN A 458 7.79 -31.46 9.41
N ALA A 459 6.65 -31.94 8.87
CA ALA A 459 5.35 -31.79 9.52
C ALA A 459 5.28 -32.43 10.93
N SER A 460 6.06 -33.49 11.17
CA SER A 460 6.26 -34.10 12.49
C SER A 460 6.77 -33.12 13.53
N ASP A 461 7.57 -32.15 13.12
CA ASP A 461 8.33 -31.28 14.02
C ASP A 461 7.46 -30.10 14.50
N ARG A 462 6.22 -30.00 14.01
CA ARG A 462 5.24 -28.95 14.33
C ARG A 462 4.67 -29.04 15.75
N THR A 463 4.59 -30.24 16.32
CA THR A 463 4.01 -30.48 17.65
C THR A 463 5.03 -30.38 18.78
N ASN A 464 6.34 -30.34 18.47
CA ASN A 464 7.44 -30.30 19.45
C ASN A 464 7.30 -29.23 20.55
N TRP A 465 6.67 -28.08 20.26
CA TRP A 465 6.44 -27.02 21.26
C TRP A 465 5.41 -27.40 22.35
N ILE A 466 4.54 -28.39 22.07
CA ILE A 466 3.54 -28.92 23.01
C ILE A 466 4.22 -29.77 24.09
N ASP A 467 5.31 -30.48 23.75
CA ASP A 467 6.12 -31.17 24.75
C ASP A 467 6.76 -30.20 25.74
N GLU A 468 7.07 -28.98 25.31
CA GLU A 468 7.70 -27.93 26.12
C GLU A 468 6.73 -27.07 26.99
N VAL A 469 5.45 -27.43 27.12
CA VAL A 469 4.50 -26.84 28.10
C VAL A 469 4.13 -27.82 29.21
N ASP A 470 3.67 -27.32 30.36
CA ASP A 470 3.27 -28.17 31.51
C ASP A 470 1.84 -28.74 31.42
N PHE A 471 1.06 -28.30 30.43
CA PHE A 471 -0.39 -28.54 30.32
C PHE A 471 -0.78 -29.19 28.98
N ASP A 472 -2.05 -29.57 28.88
CA ASP A 472 -2.62 -30.28 27.74
C ASP A 472 -3.00 -29.36 26.58
N VAL A 473 -2.69 -29.77 25.34
CA VAL A 473 -3.04 -29.03 24.11
C VAL A 473 -3.68 -30.01 23.11
N PRO A 474 -5.01 -30.02 22.96
CA PRO A 474 -5.69 -31.01 22.12
C PRO A 474 -5.33 -30.88 20.63
N VAL A 475 -4.86 -31.97 20.03
CA VAL A 475 -4.50 -32.03 18.60
C VAL A 475 -5.64 -32.68 17.79
N TYR A 476 -6.10 -31.99 16.74
CA TYR A 476 -7.12 -32.50 15.81
C TYR A 476 -6.58 -33.67 14.98
N GLY A 477 -7.35 -34.77 14.92
CA GLY A 477 -6.97 -36.02 14.26
C GLY A 477 -5.99 -36.90 15.06
N GLU A 478 -5.57 -36.47 16.26
CA GLU A 478 -4.71 -37.24 17.16
C GLU A 478 -5.37 -37.42 18.57
N ASP A 479 -5.90 -36.35 19.17
CA ASP A 479 -6.68 -36.36 20.42
C ASP A 479 -8.19 -36.10 20.24
N VAL A 480 -8.58 -35.42 19.16
CA VAL A 480 -9.97 -34.98 18.93
C VAL A 480 -10.38 -35.10 17.46
N ASP A 481 -11.53 -35.72 17.22
CA ASP A 481 -12.06 -36.00 15.88
C ASP A 481 -13.09 -34.97 15.38
N SER A 482 -13.48 -33.99 16.21
CA SER A 482 -14.39 -32.90 15.84
C SER A 482 -14.12 -31.63 16.65
N PHE A 483 -14.69 -30.50 16.19
CA PHE A 483 -14.65 -29.21 16.88
C PHE A 483 -15.67 -29.12 18.05
N ASP A 484 -16.43 -30.18 18.34
CA ASP A 484 -17.51 -30.14 19.32
C ASP A 484 -17.03 -29.80 20.74
N GLY A 485 -17.63 -28.74 21.30
CA GLY A 485 -17.30 -28.25 22.63
C GLY A 485 -16.05 -27.36 22.70
N PHE A 486 -15.43 -27.01 21.57
CA PHE A 486 -14.36 -26.02 21.48
C PHE A 486 -14.88 -24.61 21.12
N GLU A 487 -14.18 -23.57 21.58
CA GLU A 487 -14.51 -22.17 21.28
C GLU A 487 -13.70 -21.61 20.11
N TYR A 488 -12.45 -22.07 19.94
CA TYR A 488 -11.50 -21.58 18.93
C TYR A 488 -10.60 -22.70 18.38
N LEU A 489 -10.30 -22.63 17.09
CA LEU A 489 -9.11 -23.26 16.53
C LEU A 489 -7.92 -22.32 16.75
N PHE A 490 -6.87 -22.77 17.42
CA PHE A 490 -5.60 -22.04 17.49
C PHE A 490 -4.72 -22.45 16.29
N TRP A 491 -4.67 -21.56 15.29
CA TRP A 491 -3.77 -21.69 14.16
C TRP A 491 -2.38 -21.17 14.57
N VAL A 492 -1.41 -22.08 14.61
CA VAL A 492 -0.07 -21.82 15.14
C VAL A 492 0.78 -21.04 14.13
N GLY A 493 0.64 -21.38 12.85
CA GLY A 493 1.44 -20.86 11.74
C GLY A 493 2.88 -21.40 11.76
N CYS A 494 3.53 -21.38 10.59
CA CYS A 494 4.89 -21.94 10.45
C CYS A 494 5.90 -21.31 11.42
N ALA A 495 5.84 -19.99 11.64
CA ALA A 495 6.74 -19.32 12.57
C ALA A 495 6.53 -19.82 14.01
N GLY A 496 5.27 -19.87 14.46
CA GLY A 496 4.91 -20.31 15.82
C GLY A 496 5.23 -21.78 16.10
N ALA A 497 5.38 -22.60 15.06
CA ALA A 497 5.74 -24.01 15.15
C ALA A 497 7.26 -24.25 15.07
N TYR A 498 7.98 -23.49 14.23
CA TYR A 498 9.38 -23.81 13.88
C TYR A 498 10.44 -22.83 14.40
N ASP A 499 10.17 -21.53 14.52
CA ASP A 499 11.16 -20.54 14.99
C ASP A 499 11.20 -20.45 16.52
N ASP A 500 12.37 -20.60 17.13
CA ASP A 500 12.54 -20.70 18.59
C ASP A 500 12.19 -19.41 19.35
N LYS A 501 12.20 -18.25 18.69
CA LYS A 501 11.71 -16.99 19.29
C LYS A 501 10.17 -16.99 19.25
N ALA A 502 9.56 -17.36 18.13
CA ALA A 502 8.11 -17.40 17.94
C ALA A 502 7.41 -18.54 18.70
N LYS A 503 8.04 -19.71 18.90
CA LYS A 503 7.55 -20.78 19.79
C LYS A 503 7.24 -20.25 21.19
N LYS A 504 8.06 -19.32 21.71
CA LYS A 504 7.81 -18.67 23.02
C LYS A 504 6.54 -17.80 23.01
N THR A 505 6.19 -17.20 21.88
CA THR A 505 4.88 -16.55 21.69
C THR A 505 3.74 -17.58 21.67
N THR A 506 3.88 -18.67 20.91
CA THR A 506 2.88 -19.76 20.83
C THR A 506 2.57 -20.34 22.21
N LYS A 507 3.61 -20.71 22.98
CA LYS A 507 3.47 -21.25 24.33
C LYS A 507 2.83 -20.25 25.29
N ALA A 508 3.23 -18.98 25.24
CA ALA A 508 2.62 -17.95 26.08
C ALA A 508 1.12 -17.74 25.75
N VAL A 509 0.73 -17.73 24.47
CA VAL A 509 -0.68 -17.65 24.07
C VAL A 509 -1.46 -18.89 24.50
N ALA A 510 -0.92 -20.09 24.31
CA ALA A 510 -1.52 -21.34 24.77
C ALA A 510 -1.74 -21.35 26.30
N GLU A 511 -0.73 -20.95 27.08
CA GLU A 511 -0.80 -20.90 28.54
C GLU A 511 -1.83 -19.86 29.02
N LEU A 512 -1.88 -18.68 28.39
CA LEU A 512 -2.92 -17.67 28.65
C LEU A 512 -4.34 -18.16 28.33
N LEU A 513 -4.53 -18.91 27.25
CA LEU A 513 -5.85 -19.50 26.93
C LEU A 513 -6.24 -20.58 27.93
N ALA A 514 -5.29 -21.41 28.39
CA ALA A 514 -5.50 -22.42 29.42
C ALA A 514 -5.84 -21.79 30.79
N ILE A 515 -5.11 -20.74 31.21
CA ILE A 515 -5.41 -19.96 32.44
C ILE A 515 -6.83 -19.35 32.37
N ALA A 516 -7.20 -18.80 31.21
CA ALA A 516 -8.51 -18.20 30.97
C ALA A 516 -9.67 -19.22 30.85
N GLY A 517 -9.39 -20.52 30.96
CA GLY A 517 -10.36 -21.60 30.77
C GLY A 517 -11.02 -21.58 29.39
N VAL A 518 -10.31 -21.10 28.36
CA VAL A 518 -10.80 -21.07 26.98
C VAL A 518 -10.56 -22.43 26.34
N LYS A 519 -11.61 -23.03 25.78
CA LYS A 519 -11.48 -24.31 25.09
C LYS A 519 -10.97 -24.09 23.66
N TYR A 520 -9.78 -24.58 23.36
CA TYR A 520 -9.22 -24.53 22.02
C TYR A 520 -8.55 -25.86 21.64
N LEU A 521 -8.40 -26.08 20.34
CA LEU A 521 -7.61 -27.17 19.76
C LEU A 521 -6.58 -26.63 18.76
N VAL A 522 -5.62 -27.46 18.35
CA VAL A 522 -4.64 -27.16 17.28
C VAL A 522 -4.69 -28.24 16.21
N LEU A 523 -4.28 -27.91 14.99
CA LEU A 523 -4.23 -28.86 13.86
C LEU A 523 -2.97 -29.78 13.85
N GLY A 524 -2.05 -29.60 14.80
CA GLY A 524 -0.85 -30.44 14.95
C GLY A 524 -0.05 -30.57 13.65
N THR A 525 0.04 -31.80 13.15
CA THR A 525 0.76 -32.18 11.93
C THR A 525 0.03 -31.80 10.63
N GLY A 526 -1.28 -31.51 10.67
CA GLY A 526 -2.12 -31.21 9.50
C GLY A 526 -2.10 -29.76 8.99
N GLU A 527 -1.52 -28.81 9.74
CA GLU A 527 -1.52 -27.39 9.32
C GLU A 527 -0.36 -27.04 8.38
N THR A 528 -0.71 -26.47 7.23
CA THR A 528 0.20 -25.98 6.19
C THR A 528 0.53 -24.48 6.35
N CYS A 529 1.39 -23.95 5.49
CA CYS A 529 1.62 -22.51 5.40
C CYS A 529 0.39 -21.80 4.83
N ASN A 530 0.08 -20.61 5.36
CA ASN A 530 -1.01 -19.78 4.86
C ASN A 530 -0.76 -19.18 3.45
N GLY A 531 0.41 -19.42 2.84
CA GLY A 531 0.77 -18.97 1.50
C GLY A 531 1.17 -17.49 1.36
N ASP A 532 1.09 -16.66 2.41
CA ASP A 532 1.34 -15.21 2.32
C ASP A 532 2.70 -14.87 1.68
N SER A 533 3.77 -15.57 2.05
CA SER A 533 5.10 -15.29 1.48
C SER A 533 5.15 -15.54 -0.03
N ALA A 534 4.58 -16.65 -0.52
CA ALA A 534 4.46 -16.93 -1.96
C ALA A 534 3.65 -15.82 -2.68
N ARG A 535 2.49 -15.45 -2.11
CA ARG A 535 1.63 -14.40 -2.68
C ARG A 535 2.29 -13.03 -2.72
N ARG A 536 3.12 -12.66 -1.73
CA ARG A 536 3.83 -11.36 -1.74
C ARG A 536 5.09 -11.34 -2.59
N SER A 537 5.70 -12.49 -2.87
CA SER A 537 6.73 -12.59 -3.92
C SER A 537 6.13 -12.61 -5.32
N GLY A 538 4.85 -12.96 -5.50
CA GLY A 538 4.19 -13.02 -6.81
C GLY A 538 3.93 -14.43 -7.34
N ASN A 539 4.34 -15.48 -6.61
CA ASN A 539 3.98 -16.87 -6.96
C ASN A 539 2.52 -17.13 -6.54
N GLU A 540 1.57 -16.71 -7.37
CA GLU A 540 0.14 -16.86 -7.11
C GLU A 540 -0.27 -18.33 -7.17
N PHE A 541 0.23 -19.13 -8.13
CA PHE A 541 -0.09 -20.56 -8.25
C PHE A 541 0.21 -21.33 -6.95
N LEU A 542 1.41 -21.15 -6.39
CA LEU A 542 1.80 -21.78 -5.12
C LEU A 542 0.99 -21.24 -3.93
N PHE A 543 0.57 -19.97 -3.97
CA PHE A 543 -0.41 -19.46 -2.98
C PHE A 543 -1.76 -20.17 -3.11
N GLN A 544 -2.31 -20.32 -4.32
CA GLN A 544 -3.59 -20.97 -4.57
C GLN A 544 -3.57 -22.42 -4.09
N GLN A 545 -2.54 -23.20 -4.45
CA GLN A 545 -2.37 -24.59 -4.00
C GLN A 545 -2.34 -24.71 -2.47
N LEU A 546 -1.51 -23.90 -1.79
CA LEU A 546 -1.41 -23.92 -0.33
C LEU A 546 -2.71 -23.46 0.36
N ALA A 547 -3.36 -22.45 -0.20
CA ALA A 547 -4.59 -21.88 0.35
C ALA A 547 -5.78 -22.81 0.19
N GLN A 548 -5.91 -23.48 -0.96
CA GLN A 548 -6.95 -24.47 -1.22
C GLN A 548 -6.81 -25.66 -0.24
N GLN A 549 -5.62 -26.25 -0.12
CA GLN A 549 -5.35 -27.33 0.84
C GLN A 549 -5.64 -26.90 2.31
N ALA A 550 -5.33 -25.65 2.66
CA ALA A 550 -5.63 -25.11 3.98
C ALA A 550 -7.13 -24.90 4.21
N VAL A 551 -7.88 -24.41 3.21
CA VAL A 551 -9.35 -24.27 3.26
C VAL A 551 -10.03 -25.63 3.39
N GLU A 552 -9.62 -26.63 2.62
CA GLU A 552 -10.14 -28.01 2.73
C GLU A 552 -9.93 -28.59 4.13
N THR A 553 -8.74 -28.39 4.69
CA THR A 553 -8.40 -28.82 6.07
C THR A 553 -9.26 -28.10 7.10
N LEU A 554 -9.45 -26.78 6.96
CA LEU A 554 -10.23 -25.95 7.87
C LEU A 554 -11.73 -26.25 7.79
N ASP A 555 -12.29 -26.44 6.60
CA ASP A 555 -13.72 -26.74 6.42
C ASP A 555 -14.06 -28.17 6.84
N GLY A 556 -13.13 -29.12 6.76
CA GLY A 556 -13.27 -30.44 7.40
C GLY A 556 -13.27 -30.37 8.93
N VAL A 557 -12.42 -29.54 9.53
CA VAL A 557 -12.41 -29.29 10.99
C VAL A 557 -13.69 -28.59 11.45
N PHE A 558 -14.26 -27.74 10.60
CA PHE A 558 -15.53 -27.04 10.82
C PHE A 558 -16.74 -27.74 10.18
N GLU A 559 -16.67 -29.04 9.90
CA GLU A 559 -17.83 -29.82 9.47
C GLU A 559 -18.91 -29.80 10.57
N GLY A 560 -20.17 -29.56 10.18
CA GLY A 560 -21.27 -29.34 11.12
C GLY A 560 -21.25 -28.01 11.89
N VAL A 561 -20.17 -27.21 11.83
CA VAL A 561 -20.04 -25.94 12.56
C VAL A 561 -20.62 -24.77 11.78
N GLU A 562 -21.55 -24.06 12.41
CA GLU A 562 -22.17 -22.84 11.89
C GLU A 562 -21.15 -21.75 11.56
N THR A 563 -21.37 -21.03 10.47
CA THR A 563 -20.39 -20.07 9.89
C THR A 563 -19.96 -18.97 10.87
N VAL A 564 -20.86 -18.53 11.75
CA VAL A 564 -20.58 -17.53 12.80
C VAL A 564 -19.70 -18.07 13.94
N ASP A 565 -19.64 -19.39 14.10
CA ASP A 565 -18.92 -20.06 15.17
C ASP A 565 -17.58 -20.69 14.73
N ARG A 566 -17.27 -20.67 13.43
CA ARG A 566 -15.95 -21.02 12.84
C ARG A 566 -14.86 -20.01 13.22
N LYS A 567 -14.43 -20.04 14.48
CA LYS A 567 -13.50 -19.06 15.07
C LYS A 567 -12.07 -19.57 15.05
N ILE A 568 -11.17 -18.76 14.51
CA ILE A 568 -9.73 -19.06 14.44
C ILE A 568 -8.97 -17.97 15.20
N VAL A 569 -8.04 -18.34 16.09
CA VAL A 569 -7.07 -17.40 16.68
C VAL A 569 -5.68 -17.63 16.12
N VAL A 570 -4.93 -16.54 15.87
CA VAL A 570 -3.57 -16.57 15.30
C VAL A 570 -2.59 -15.67 16.08
N THR A 571 -1.33 -16.09 16.17
CA THR A 571 -0.22 -15.26 16.71
C THR A 571 0.39 -14.28 15.70
N CYS A 572 0.04 -14.42 14.41
CA CYS A 572 0.71 -13.76 13.31
C CYS A 572 -0.25 -12.88 12.49
N PRO A 573 0.02 -11.57 12.35
CA PRO A 573 -0.78 -10.67 11.52
C PRO A 573 -0.84 -11.03 10.03
N HIS A 574 0.14 -11.78 9.52
CA HIS A 574 0.12 -12.28 8.14
C HIS A 574 -0.94 -13.39 7.99
N CYS A 575 -0.99 -14.32 8.95
CA CYS A 575 -2.06 -15.32 9.01
C CYS A 575 -3.43 -14.66 9.25
N PHE A 576 -3.50 -13.66 10.14
CA PHE A 576 -4.72 -12.88 10.39
C PHE A 576 -5.26 -12.23 9.10
N ASN A 577 -4.38 -11.59 8.32
CA ASN A 577 -4.78 -10.95 7.07
C ASN A 577 -5.21 -11.97 6.00
N THR A 578 -4.41 -13.02 5.79
CA THR A 578 -4.65 -13.95 4.68
C THR A 578 -5.81 -14.91 4.96
N LEU A 579 -5.86 -15.55 6.13
CA LEU A 579 -7.02 -16.37 6.53
C LEU A 579 -8.27 -15.50 6.69
N GLY A 580 -8.14 -14.33 7.31
CA GLY A 580 -9.26 -13.46 7.68
C GLY A 580 -9.79 -12.53 6.58
N ARG A 581 -9.19 -12.52 5.38
CA ARG A 581 -9.62 -11.69 4.24
C ARG A 581 -9.42 -12.34 2.87
N GLU A 582 -8.28 -12.98 2.64
CA GLU A 582 -7.88 -13.42 1.29
C GLU A 582 -8.43 -14.80 0.97
N TYR A 583 -8.49 -15.72 1.93
CA TYR A 583 -9.13 -17.02 1.76
C TYR A 583 -10.64 -16.92 1.46
N ARG A 584 -11.29 -15.76 1.68
CA ARG A 584 -12.67 -15.52 1.22
C ARG A 584 -12.80 -15.54 -0.31
N GLN A 585 -11.72 -15.34 -1.04
CA GLN A 585 -11.66 -15.50 -2.50
C GLN A 585 -11.83 -16.96 -2.92
N LEU A 586 -11.62 -17.91 -1.99
CA LEU A 586 -11.83 -19.36 -2.14
C LEU A 586 -13.12 -19.83 -1.44
N GLY A 587 -14.11 -18.95 -1.29
CA GLY A 587 -15.41 -19.26 -0.67
C GLY A 587 -15.42 -19.44 0.86
N SER A 588 -14.26 -19.58 1.50
CA SER A 588 -14.17 -19.79 2.96
C SER A 588 -14.75 -18.63 3.78
N ASN A 589 -15.31 -18.96 4.95
CA ASN A 589 -15.93 -17.98 5.85
C ASN A 589 -15.58 -18.28 7.31
N TYR A 590 -14.48 -17.68 7.78
CA TYR A 590 -13.97 -17.82 9.14
C TYR A 590 -13.97 -16.49 9.91
N SER A 591 -14.22 -16.59 11.21
CA SER A 591 -14.07 -15.49 12.18
C SER A 591 -12.66 -15.52 12.78
N VAL A 592 -11.71 -14.96 12.04
CA VAL A 592 -10.29 -14.94 12.44
C VAL A 592 -10.01 -13.76 13.38
N LEU A 593 -9.32 -14.02 14.50
CA LEU A 593 -8.88 -13.03 15.49
C LEU A 593 -7.37 -13.08 15.67
N HIS A 594 -6.74 -11.92 15.76
CA HIS A 594 -5.38 -11.84 16.27
C HIS A 594 -5.34 -12.11 17.79
N HIS A 595 -4.31 -12.78 18.31
CA HIS A 595 -4.23 -13.14 19.73
C HIS A 595 -4.36 -11.92 20.65
N THR A 596 -3.79 -10.77 20.28
CA THR A 596 -3.93 -9.53 21.07
C THR A 596 -5.38 -9.04 21.18
N GLN A 597 -6.25 -9.35 20.22
CA GLN A 597 -7.69 -9.02 20.30
C GLN A 597 -8.42 -9.96 21.27
N LEU A 598 -8.12 -11.26 21.21
CA LEU A 598 -8.72 -12.26 22.10
C LEU A 598 -8.24 -12.06 23.55
N LEU A 599 -6.94 -11.92 23.77
CA LEU A 599 -6.38 -11.68 25.11
C LEU A 599 -6.94 -10.40 25.75
N ASN A 600 -7.06 -9.30 25.00
CA ASN A 600 -7.66 -8.06 25.49
C ASN A 600 -9.13 -8.25 25.89
N ARG A 601 -9.89 -9.02 25.10
CA ARG A 601 -11.25 -9.44 25.49
C ARG A 601 -11.22 -10.27 26.78
N LEU A 602 -10.33 -11.23 26.93
CA LEU A 602 -10.25 -12.08 28.13
C LEU A 602 -9.92 -11.30 29.41
N ILE A 603 -9.13 -10.21 29.32
CA ILE A 603 -8.94 -9.29 30.45
C ILE A 603 -10.22 -8.50 30.74
N ARG A 604 -10.86 -7.93 29.71
CA ARG A 604 -12.13 -7.17 29.86
C ARG A 604 -13.29 -8.03 30.40
N ASP A 605 -13.31 -9.31 30.03
CA ASP A 605 -14.24 -10.33 30.51
C ASP A 605 -13.81 -10.91 31.89
N ASN A 606 -12.74 -10.42 32.51
CA ASN A 606 -12.14 -10.83 33.80
C ASN A 606 -11.73 -12.32 33.88
N LYS A 607 -11.51 -12.98 32.73
CA LYS A 607 -10.92 -14.33 32.63
C LYS A 607 -9.38 -14.31 32.79
N LEU A 608 -8.74 -13.18 32.52
CA LEU A 608 -7.33 -12.93 32.80
C LEU A 608 -7.23 -11.69 33.70
N VAL A 609 -6.60 -11.85 34.88
CA VAL A 609 -6.45 -10.76 35.85
C VAL A 609 -4.97 -10.55 36.16
N PRO A 610 -4.30 -9.60 35.49
CA PRO A 610 -2.98 -9.13 35.91
C PRO A 610 -3.03 -8.63 37.35
N VAL A 611 -2.09 -9.11 38.18
CA VAL A 611 -1.97 -8.72 39.60
C VAL A 611 -0.54 -8.32 39.98
N THR A 612 0.45 -8.72 39.17
CA THR A 612 1.87 -8.42 39.40
C THR A 612 2.35 -7.45 38.32
N PRO A 613 2.56 -6.15 38.65
CA PRO A 613 2.97 -5.16 37.66
C PRO A 613 4.35 -5.48 37.06
N VAL A 614 4.40 -5.66 35.74
CA VAL A 614 5.66 -5.77 34.99
C VAL A 614 6.29 -4.37 34.96
N SER A 615 7.08 -4.08 36.00
CA SER A 615 7.66 -2.78 36.29
C SER A 615 8.86 -2.50 35.38
N GLN A 616 8.58 -2.37 34.09
CA GLN A 616 9.52 -2.14 32.99
C GLN A 616 9.01 -1.01 32.09
N ASP A 617 9.93 -0.20 31.58
CA ASP A 617 9.65 0.70 30.47
C ASP A 617 9.65 -0.10 29.16
N ILE A 618 8.53 -0.06 28.45
CA ILE A 618 8.27 -0.82 27.22
C ILE A 618 8.02 0.15 26.06
N THR A 619 8.54 -0.17 24.88
CA THR A 619 8.13 0.49 23.62
C THR A 619 7.50 -0.51 22.65
N TYR A 620 6.52 -0.08 21.85
CA TYR A 620 5.74 -0.98 21.00
C TYR A 620 6.02 -0.79 19.50
N HIS A 621 6.38 -1.87 18.80
CA HIS A 621 6.41 -1.90 17.35
C HIS A 621 5.07 -2.39 16.77
N ASP A 622 4.25 -1.46 16.27
CA ASP A 622 3.03 -1.79 15.50
C ASP A 622 3.36 -2.57 14.21
N PRO A 623 2.95 -3.85 14.08
CA PRO A 623 3.12 -4.63 12.86
C PRO A 623 2.24 -4.06 11.74
N CYS A 624 2.80 -3.90 10.54
CA CYS A 624 2.07 -3.29 9.41
C CYS A 624 0.79 -4.04 9.02
N TYR A 625 0.77 -5.37 9.09
CA TYR A 625 -0.42 -6.17 8.79
C TYR A 625 -1.49 -6.13 9.90
N LEU A 626 -1.12 -5.84 11.16
CA LEU A 626 -2.07 -5.68 12.26
C LEU A 626 -2.68 -4.27 12.25
N GLY A 627 -1.80 -3.26 12.25
CA GLY A 627 -2.17 -1.85 12.25
C GLY A 627 -2.64 -1.35 10.88
N ARG A 628 -1.74 -1.16 9.92
CA ARG A 628 -2.08 -0.47 8.66
C ARG A 628 -3.04 -1.24 7.75
N HIS A 629 -2.92 -2.56 7.64
CA HIS A 629 -3.88 -3.36 6.87
C HIS A 629 -5.19 -3.64 7.66
N ASN A 630 -5.11 -4.10 8.92
CA ASN A 630 -6.28 -4.54 9.69
C ASN A 630 -6.87 -3.52 10.70
N LYS A 631 -6.28 -2.33 10.82
CA LYS A 631 -6.70 -1.21 11.68
C LYS A 631 -6.79 -1.55 13.18
N VAL A 632 -6.06 -2.58 13.63
CA VAL A 632 -5.97 -2.97 15.05
C VAL A 632 -4.77 -2.26 15.69
N TYR A 633 -5.03 -1.21 16.48
CA TYR A 633 -4.01 -0.40 17.16
C TYR A 633 -4.11 -0.42 18.69
N GLU A 634 -5.33 -0.39 19.25
CA GLU A 634 -5.52 -0.23 20.70
C GLU A 634 -5.26 -1.53 21.48
N ALA A 635 -5.73 -2.69 21.00
CA ALA A 635 -5.68 -3.92 21.77
C ALA A 635 -4.26 -4.34 22.25
N PRO A 636 -3.17 -4.20 21.46
CA PRO A 636 -1.82 -4.42 21.98
C PRO A 636 -1.40 -3.44 23.08
N ARG A 637 -1.86 -2.17 23.01
CA ARG A 637 -1.54 -1.11 23.98
C ARG A 637 -2.28 -1.30 25.29
N GLU A 638 -3.57 -1.63 25.21
CA GLU A 638 -4.40 -1.99 26.36
C GLU A 638 -3.83 -3.20 27.11
N LEU A 639 -3.27 -4.20 26.40
CA LEU A 639 -2.59 -5.33 27.01
C LEU A 639 -1.28 -4.96 27.73
N ILE A 640 -0.45 -4.10 27.14
CA ILE A 640 0.79 -3.61 27.79
C ILE A 640 0.44 -2.81 29.06
N GLY A 641 -0.56 -1.94 29.00
CA GLY A 641 -1.04 -1.18 30.16
C GLY A 641 -1.69 -2.07 31.24
N ALA A 642 -2.44 -3.10 30.84
CA ALA A 642 -3.03 -4.07 31.76
C ALA A 642 -1.97 -4.91 32.49
N ALA A 643 -0.83 -5.21 31.84
CA ALA A 643 0.31 -5.86 32.47
C ALA A 643 1.07 -4.97 33.50
N GLY A 644 0.64 -3.71 33.68
CA GLY A 644 1.23 -2.77 34.63
C GLY A 644 2.53 -2.11 34.15
N ALA A 645 2.83 -2.18 32.85
CA ALA A 645 4.06 -1.65 32.26
C ALA A 645 3.90 -0.21 31.71
N THR A 646 5.00 0.55 31.70
CA THR A 646 5.03 1.93 31.19
C THR A 646 5.30 1.94 29.69
N LEU A 647 4.30 2.35 28.88
CA LEU A 647 4.44 2.42 27.42
C LEU A 647 5.02 3.76 26.96
N THR A 648 6.25 3.74 26.43
CA THR A 648 6.87 4.87 25.71
C THR A 648 6.80 4.64 24.20
N GLU A 649 6.00 5.46 23.52
CA GLU A 649 5.79 5.36 22.07
C GLU A 649 7.01 5.85 21.26
N MET A 650 7.35 5.11 20.20
CA MET A 650 8.30 5.58 19.19
C MET A 650 7.73 6.77 18.40
N PRO A 651 8.56 7.69 17.85
CA PRO A 651 8.08 8.86 17.10
C PRO A 651 7.18 8.51 15.91
N ARG A 652 7.46 7.38 15.25
CA ARG A 652 6.62 6.75 14.22
C ARG A 652 5.85 5.57 14.84
N HIS A 653 4.56 5.75 15.16
CA HIS A 653 3.68 4.71 15.74
C HIS A 653 2.30 4.67 15.07
N ALA A 654 1.50 3.64 15.38
CA ALA A 654 0.17 3.37 14.85
C ALA A 654 0.13 3.46 13.31
N GLU A 655 -0.79 4.24 12.73
CA GLU A 655 -0.90 4.43 11.27
C GLU A 655 0.35 5.07 10.62
N ARG A 656 1.28 5.61 11.41
CA ARG A 656 2.57 6.17 10.98
C ARG A 656 3.76 5.26 11.31
N SER A 657 3.54 4.07 11.87
CA SER A 657 4.61 3.12 12.25
C SER A 657 5.54 2.80 11.08
N PHE A 658 6.85 2.80 11.30
CA PHE A 658 7.84 2.41 10.30
C PHE A 658 8.00 0.87 10.25
N CYS A 659 8.32 0.31 9.08
CA CYS A 659 8.31 -1.15 8.90
C CYS A 659 9.54 -1.82 9.52
N CYS A 660 9.41 -3.07 9.96
CA CYS A 660 10.52 -3.93 10.42
C CYS A 660 11.35 -4.54 9.28
N GLY A 661 10.90 -4.47 8.02
CA GLY A 661 11.61 -4.99 6.86
C GLY A 661 11.15 -6.36 6.33
N ALA A 662 10.52 -7.21 7.14
CA ALA A 662 10.18 -8.59 6.74
C ALA A 662 9.06 -8.77 5.69
N GLY A 663 8.16 -7.79 5.54
CA GLY A 663 7.01 -7.89 4.63
C GLY A 663 7.40 -7.98 3.15
N GLY A 664 6.48 -8.25 2.24
CA GLY A 664 6.81 -8.33 0.80
C GLY A 664 7.74 -9.50 0.44
N ALA A 665 7.71 -10.58 1.23
CA ALA A 665 8.66 -11.70 1.20
C ALA A 665 10.14 -11.35 1.53
N ARG A 666 10.43 -10.11 1.97
CA ARG A 666 11.79 -9.63 2.29
C ARG A 666 12.45 -10.27 3.53
N MET A 667 11.72 -11.08 4.30
CA MET A 667 12.31 -11.99 5.30
C MET A 667 13.16 -13.12 4.66
N TRP A 668 12.94 -13.41 3.37
CA TRP A 668 13.57 -14.52 2.64
C TRP A 668 14.55 -14.05 1.56
N MET A 669 14.95 -12.77 1.58
CA MET A 669 15.86 -12.13 0.62
C MET A 669 16.84 -11.27 1.38
N GLU A 670 18.14 -11.34 1.05
CA GLU A 670 19.14 -10.55 1.78
C GLU A 670 19.10 -9.06 1.43
N GLU A 671 19.66 -8.21 2.30
CA GLU A 671 19.52 -6.76 2.23
C GLU A 671 20.86 -6.08 1.88
N HIS A 672 21.17 -6.04 0.59
CA HIS A 672 22.45 -5.56 0.05
C HIS A 672 22.51 -4.06 -0.25
N ILE A 673 21.36 -3.39 -0.41
CA ILE A 673 21.28 -2.00 -0.88
C ILE A 673 20.90 -1.06 0.27
N GLY A 674 21.77 -0.08 0.54
CA GLY A 674 21.56 0.95 1.57
C GLY A 674 21.59 0.41 3.01
N LYS A 675 21.01 1.17 3.95
CA LYS A 675 20.85 0.76 5.36
C LYS A 675 19.81 -0.37 5.46
N ARG A 676 19.95 -1.29 6.43
CA ARG A 676 18.90 -2.29 6.69
C ARG A 676 17.64 -1.66 7.28
N ILE A 677 16.46 -2.07 6.81
CA ILE A 677 15.16 -1.50 7.26
C ILE A 677 14.91 -1.77 8.74
N ASN A 678 15.34 -2.93 9.26
CA ASN A 678 15.21 -3.23 10.68
C ASN A 678 16.11 -2.34 11.55
N HIS A 679 17.34 -2.03 11.13
CA HIS A 679 18.24 -1.11 11.85
C HIS A 679 17.62 0.27 12.01
N GLU A 680 17.05 0.83 10.93
CA GLU A 680 16.36 2.12 10.97
C GLU A 680 15.16 2.12 11.94
N ARG A 681 14.45 0.99 12.09
CA ARG A 681 13.38 0.89 13.09
C ARG A 681 13.91 0.69 14.51
N VAL A 682 14.98 -0.08 14.68
CA VAL A 682 15.55 -0.39 16.00
C VAL A 682 16.26 0.82 16.58
N ASP A 683 16.91 1.65 15.76
CA ASP A 683 17.47 2.93 16.21
C ASP A 683 16.39 3.82 16.84
N GLU A 684 15.18 3.88 16.27
CA GLU A 684 14.03 4.59 16.91
C GLU A 684 13.60 3.95 18.23
N ALA A 685 13.62 2.62 18.32
CA ALA A 685 13.18 1.88 19.50
C ALA A 685 14.16 2.05 20.67
N LEU A 686 15.46 1.91 20.40
CA LEU A 686 16.53 2.13 21.38
C LEU A 686 16.55 3.59 21.87
N ALA A 687 16.28 4.55 20.98
CA ALA A 687 16.17 5.97 21.32
C ALA A 687 14.98 6.32 22.25
N THR A 688 14.01 5.43 22.45
CA THR A 688 12.95 5.64 23.47
C THR A 688 13.45 5.46 24.91
N GLY A 689 14.61 4.82 25.11
CA GLY A 689 15.12 4.48 26.43
C GLY A 689 14.48 3.25 27.08
N ALA A 690 13.46 2.64 26.47
CA ALA A 690 12.75 1.46 26.99
C ALA A 690 13.68 0.23 27.17
N ALA A 691 13.46 -0.54 28.23
CA ALA A 691 14.19 -1.78 28.50
C ALA A 691 13.74 -2.93 27.58
N THR A 692 12.45 -2.93 27.20
CA THR A 692 11.83 -4.01 26.43
C THR A 692 11.12 -3.45 25.19
N ILE A 693 11.33 -4.07 24.03
CA ILE A 693 10.60 -3.78 22.79
C ILE A 693 9.53 -4.85 22.60
N ALA A 694 8.28 -4.46 22.79
CA ALA A 694 7.12 -5.30 22.55
C ALA A 694 6.69 -5.30 21.09
N THR A 695 6.25 -6.44 20.59
CA THR A 695 5.63 -6.59 19.26
C THR A 695 4.42 -7.52 19.32
N GLY A 696 3.64 -7.58 18.24
CA GLY A 696 2.54 -8.54 18.07
C GLY A 696 2.64 -9.25 16.73
N CYS A 697 3.84 -9.72 16.36
CA CYS A 697 4.09 -10.43 15.09
C CYS A 697 5.42 -11.18 15.15
N PRO A 698 5.47 -12.48 14.80
CA PRO A 698 6.71 -13.27 14.85
C PRO A 698 7.75 -12.80 13.83
N PHE A 699 7.35 -12.42 12.60
CA PHE A 699 8.30 -11.87 11.61
C PHE A 699 8.90 -10.54 12.08
N CYS A 700 8.09 -9.66 12.68
CA CYS A 700 8.60 -8.42 13.26
C CYS A 700 9.51 -8.69 14.45
N ARG A 701 9.22 -9.71 15.26
CA ARG A 701 10.06 -10.15 16.38
C ARG A 701 11.45 -10.55 15.89
N VAL A 702 11.56 -11.42 14.89
CA VAL A 702 12.85 -11.84 14.30
C VAL A 702 13.66 -10.61 13.87
N MET A 703 13.11 -9.79 12.95
CA MET A 703 13.81 -8.61 12.42
C MET A 703 14.23 -7.61 13.51
N VAL A 704 13.39 -7.38 14.53
CA VAL A 704 13.67 -6.44 15.62
C VAL A 704 14.68 -7.03 16.62
N THR A 705 14.63 -8.32 16.96
CA THR A 705 15.69 -8.96 17.77
C THR A 705 17.04 -8.88 17.06
N ASP A 706 17.08 -9.17 15.76
CA ASP A 706 18.35 -9.22 15.03
C ASP A 706 18.90 -7.81 14.83
N GLY A 707 18.05 -6.81 14.62
CA GLY A 707 18.47 -5.41 14.67
C GLY A 707 18.89 -4.94 16.07
N VAL A 708 18.31 -5.44 17.16
CA VAL A 708 18.78 -5.12 18.53
C VAL A 708 20.16 -5.70 18.79
N ASN A 709 20.40 -6.94 18.34
CA ASN A 709 21.72 -7.57 18.41
C ASN A 709 22.78 -6.75 17.65
N ASP A 710 22.43 -6.26 16.45
CA ASP A 710 23.34 -5.46 15.60
C ASP A 710 23.55 -4.02 16.12
N ARG A 711 22.62 -3.43 16.89
CA ARG A 711 22.57 -1.97 17.14
C ARG A 711 22.64 -1.53 18.60
N GLN A 712 22.39 -2.41 19.58
CA GLN A 712 22.29 -1.96 20.99
C GLN A 712 23.61 -1.38 21.53
N GLU A 713 24.75 -2.01 21.23
CA GLU A 713 26.05 -1.55 21.73
C GLU A 713 26.44 -0.16 21.17
N GLU A 714 26.20 0.08 19.88
CA GLU A 714 26.39 1.40 19.24
C GLU A 714 25.48 2.48 19.87
N ALA A 715 24.27 2.10 20.28
CA ALA A 715 23.32 3.00 20.94
C ALA A 715 23.63 3.26 22.43
N GLY A 716 24.72 2.68 22.98
CA GLY A 716 25.03 2.75 24.42
C GLY A 716 24.03 1.97 25.30
N ARG A 717 23.40 0.93 24.74
CA ARG A 717 22.40 0.08 25.38
C ARG A 717 22.93 -1.35 25.52
N SER A 718 22.43 -2.07 26.53
CA SER A 718 22.70 -3.49 26.70
C SER A 718 21.53 -4.19 27.38
N GLY A 719 21.30 -5.46 27.02
CA GLY A 719 20.24 -6.28 27.62
C GLY A 719 18.82 -5.86 27.22
N VAL A 720 18.64 -5.22 26.06
CA VAL A 720 17.31 -4.84 25.57
C VAL A 720 16.57 -6.08 25.07
N GLU A 721 15.46 -6.43 25.71
CA GLU A 721 14.68 -7.62 25.35
C GLU A 721 13.66 -7.34 24.23
N VAL A 722 13.40 -8.36 23.40
CA VAL A 722 12.37 -8.29 22.34
C VAL A 722 11.33 -9.39 22.57
N LEU A 723 10.17 -8.97 23.06
CA LEU A 723 9.09 -9.83 23.52
C LEU A 723 7.83 -9.66 22.67
N ASP A 724 6.98 -10.68 22.65
CA ASP A 724 5.59 -10.50 22.20
C ASP A 724 4.74 -9.97 23.37
N VAL A 725 3.72 -9.17 23.07
CA VAL A 725 2.74 -8.68 24.05
C VAL A 725 2.11 -9.81 24.88
N ALA A 726 1.96 -11.02 24.32
CA ALA A 726 1.53 -12.20 25.08
C ALA A 726 2.50 -12.59 26.21
N GLN A 727 3.81 -12.48 26.00
CA GLN A 727 4.79 -12.78 27.05
C GLN A 727 4.82 -11.69 28.13
N VAL A 728 4.69 -10.42 27.74
CA VAL A 728 4.56 -9.30 28.69
C VAL A 728 3.32 -9.50 29.57
N LEU A 729 2.18 -9.88 28.97
CA LEU A 729 0.97 -10.20 29.72
C LEU A 729 1.15 -11.40 30.65
N LEU A 730 1.70 -12.52 30.16
CA LEU A 730 1.90 -13.73 30.97
C LEU A 730 2.79 -13.47 32.19
N GLY A 731 3.80 -12.59 32.08
CA GLY A 731 4.64 -12.17 33.20
C GLY A 731 3.93 -11.35 34.28
N SER A 732 2.68 -10.90 34.05
CA SER A 732 1.89 -10.09 35.00
C SER A 732 0.82 -10.87 35.79
N LEU A 733 0.64 -12.16 35.47
CA LEU A 733 -0.40 -13.02 36.02
C LEU A 733 0.16 -13.93 37.12
N GLU A 734 -0.48 -13.93 38.29
CA GLU A 734 -0.35 -15.03 39.24
C GLU A 734 -1.47 -16.06 38.99
N TYR A 735 -1.09 -17.32 38.82
CA TYR A 735 -2.00 -18.43 38.60
C TYR A 735 -1.42 -19.70 39.21
N ASN A 736 -2.29 -20.60 39.69
CA ASN A 736 -1.86 -21.89 40.20
C ASN A 736 -1.69 -22.85 39.03
N LYS A 737 -0.47 -23.30 38.72
CA LYS A 737 -0.22 -24.29 37.65
C LYS A 737 -1.05 -25.58 37.80
N ALA A 738 -1.48 -25.94 39.01
CA ALA A 738 -2.33 -27.10 39.24
C ALA A 738 -3.79 -26.94 38.75
N THR A 739 -4.22 -25.75 38.31
CA THR A 739 -5.54 -25.55 37.68
C THR A 739 -5.50 -25.60 36.15
N LEU A 740 -4.33 -25.81 35.54
CA LEU A 740 -4.20 -26.04 34.10
C LEU A 740 -4.65 -27.46 33.72
N PRO A 741 -5.09 -27.71 32.46
CA PRO A 741 -5.40 -29.06 31.99
C PRO A 741 -4.18 -30.00 32.12
N GLN A 742 -4.36 -31.16 32.78
CA GLN A 742 -3.27 -32.13 32.95
C GLN A 742 -2.93 -32.81 31.62
N LYS A 743 -1.63 -32.96 31.30
CA LYS A 743 -1.20 -33.61 30.06
C LYS A 743 -1.83 -34.98 29.81
N GLY A 744 -2.21 -35.21 28.55
CA GLY A 744 -2.98 -36.35 28.09
C GLY A 744 -4.39 -36.41 28.68
N THR A 745 -5.08 -35.30 28.89
CA THR A 745 -6.51 -35.30 29.25
C THR A 745 -7.35 -35.51 27.99
N ALA A 746 -7.06 -34.78 26.91
CA ALA A 746 -7.68 -34.94 25.61
C ALA A 746 -7.52 -36.37 25.07
N ALA A 747 -6.31 -36.94 25.11
CA ALA A 747 -6.06 -38.35 24.81
C ALA A 747 -6.93 -39.32 25.64
N LYS A 748 -7.05 -39.13 26.97
CA LYS A 748 -7.92 -39.95 27.83
C LYS A 748 -9.41 -39.76 27.51
N GLU A 749 -9.80 -38.61 26.96
CA GLU A 749 -11.16 -38.34 26.49
C GLU A 749 -11.40 -38.86 25.07
N ALA A 750 -10.36 -38.95 24.23
CA ALA A 750 -10.35 -39.68 22.96
C ALA A 750 -10.58 -41.19 23.22
N GLU A 751 -9.80 -41.79 24.13
CA GLU A 751 -9.96 -43.20 24.54
C GLU A 751 -11.37 -43.48 25.07
N LYS A 752 -11.94 -42.59 25.90
CA LYS A 752 -13.32 -42.70 26.39
C LYS A 752 -14.34 -42.60 25.26
N ARG A 753 -14.19 -41.65 24.33
CA ARG A 753 -15.09 -41.49 23.17
C ARG A 753 -15.01 -42.69 22.24
N ALA A 754 -13.81 -43.17 21.91
CA ALA A 754 -13.59 -44.38 21.12
C ALA A 754 -14.14 -45.66 21.80
N ALA A 755 -14.14 -45.72 23.13
CA ALA A 755 -14.77 -46.80 23.90
C ALA A 755 -16.30 -46.70 24.00
N GLN A 756 -16.88 -45.52 23.77
CA GLN A 756 -18.32 -45.25 23.78
C GLN A 756 -18.95 -45.24 22.38
N ALA A 757 -18.14 -45.09 21.33
CA ALA A 757 -18.58 -45.16 19.94
C ALA A 757 -19.27 -46.51 19.66
N PRO A 758 -20.51 -46.54 19.14
CA PRO A 758 -21.22 -47.78 18.89
C PRO A 758 -20.50 -48.59 17.82
N LYS A 759 -20.14 -49.84 18.13
CA LYS A 759 -19.55 -50.75 17.16
C LYS A 759 -20.53 -51.01 16.02
N ALA A 760 -20.24 -50.45 14.85
CA ALA A 760 -20.98 -50.72 13.63
C ALA A 760 -20.83 -52.20 13.24
N THR A 761 -21.79 -53.04 13.64
CA THR A 761 -21.89 -54.44 13.22
C THR A 761 -22.36 -54.47 11.77
N ALA A 762 -21.39 -54.45 10.84
CA ALA A 762 -21.61 -54.58 9.41
C ALA A 762 -22.00 -56.01 8.99
N THR A 763 -23.11 -56.52 9.50
CA THR A 763 -23.84 -57.63 8.87
C THR A 763 -24.54 -57.09 7.64
N VAL A 764 -23.93 -57.30 6.47
CA VAL A 764 -24.54 -56.97 5.17
C VAL A 764 -25.48 -58.09 4.76
N GLU A 765 -26.76 -57.93 5.06
CA GLU A 765 -27.84 -58.58 4.32
C GLU A 765 -28.54 -57.53 3.46
N ALA A 766 -28.66 -57.81 2.16
CA ALA A 766 -29.32 -56.95 1.20
C ALA A 766 -30.70 -57.53 0.86
N PRO A 767 -31.82 -56.83 1.15
CA PRO A 767 -33.12 -57.21 0.63
C PRO A 767 -33.16 -56.97 -0.89
N ALA A 768 -33.68 -57.95 -1.64
CA ALA A 768 -33.94 -57.78 -3.06
C ALA A 768 -35.13 -56.83 -3.29
N LYS A 769 -35.21 -56.25 -4.50
CA LYS A 769 -36.46 -55.63 -4.98
C LYS A 769 -37.47 -56.72 -5.32
N GLU A 770 -38.71 -56.51 -4.92
CA GLU A 770 -39.87 -56.94 -5.73
C GLU A 770 -40.94 -55.83 -5.70
N THR A 771 -41.93 -55.91 -6.59
CA THR A 771 -42.70 -54.74 -7.04
C THR A 771 -44.18 -55.07 -7.13
N GLU A 772 -45.05 -54.18 -6.64
CA GLU A 772 -46.48 -54.17 -6.95
C GLU A 772 -47.00 -52.72 -6.99
N GLU A 773 -48.08 -52.46 -7.72
CA GLU A 773 -48.35 -51.14 -8.33
C GLU A 773 -49.56 -50.37 -7.78
N ALA A 774 -49.42 -49.03 -7.79
CA ALA A 774 -50.49 -48.05 -8.08
C ALA A 774 -51.67 -47.89 -7.07
N PRO A 775 -52.50 -46.82 -7.18
CA PRO A 775 -52.47 -45.70 -8.12
C PRO A 775 -52.24 -44.31 -7.49
N ALA A 776 -52.23 -43.27 -8.32
CA ALA A 776 -52.07 -41.87 -7.92
C ALA A 776 -53.38 -41.08 -8.04
N GLU A 777 -53.55 -40.01 -7.25
CA GLU A 777 -54.49 -38.92 -7.55
C GLU A 777 -53.95 -37.55 -7.07
N ALA A 778 -54.65 -36.46 -7.40
CA ALA A 778 -54.08 -35.12 -7.57
C ALA A 778 -54.40 -34.11 -6.45
N ALA A 779 -53.70 -32.97 -6.48
CA ALA A 779 -53.85 -31.87 -5.53
C ALA A 779 -55.11 -31.00 -5.79
N PRO A 780 -55.78 -30.48 -4.74
CA PRO A 780 -56.85 -29.49 -4.87
C PRO A 780 -56.37 -28.04 -4.73
N LYS A 781 -57.15 -27.10 -5.31
CA LYS A 781 -57.06 -25.65 -5.06
C LYS A 781 -58.01 -25.24 -3.92
N SER A 782 -57.81 -24.04 -3.37
CA SER A 782 -58.91 -23.27 -2.74
C SER A 782 -58.67 -21.76 -2.88
N GLU A 783 -59.75 -20.98 -2.78
CA GLU A 783 -59.75 -19.52 -2.96
C GLU A 783 -60.29 -18.77 -1.72
N ALA A 784 -59.70 -17.58 -1.48
CA ALA A 784 -60.23 -16.37 -0.84
C ALA A 784 -61.35 -16.38 0.25
N ALA A 785 -61.01 -15.70 1.37
CA ALA A 785 -61.87 -14.75 2.12
C ALA A 785 -63.03 -15.31 3.00
N PRO A 786 -63.70 -14.51 3.88
CA PRO A 786 -63.55 -13.07 4.16
C PRO A 786 -63.49 -12.61 5.65
N ALA A 787 -63.02 -11.38 5.90
CA ALA A 787 -63.51 -10.44 6.94
C ALA A 787 -62.86 -9.03 6.82
N ALA A 788 -63.54 -7.99 7.30
CA ALA A 788 -63.15 -6.55 7.31
C ALA A 788 -63.74 -5.88 8.60
N PRO A 789 -63.65 -4.56 8.92
CA PRO A 789 -63.24 -3.40 8.09
C PRO A 789 -62.52 -2.18 8.76
N ALA A 790 -62.21 -1.16 7.93
CA ALA A 790 -62.05 0.30 8.23
C ALA A 790 -60.83 0.78 9.06
N LYS A 791 -60.25 2.01 8.93
CA LYS A 791 -60.40 3.21 8.04
C LYS A 791 -59.01 3.53 7.42
N GLY A 792 -58.77 4.30 6.33
CA GLY A 792 -59.30 5.61 5.89
C GLY A 792 -58.49 6.75 6.54
N LEU A 793 -57.85 7.74 5.87
CA LEU A 793 -57.83 8.26 4.48
C LEU A 793 -56.35 8.42 4.01
N GLY A 794 -55.91 8.74 2.77
CA GLY A 794 -56.38 9.59 1.65
C GLY A 794 -55.51 10.87 1.55
N ILE A 795 -55.27 11.58 0.43
CA ILE A 795 -55.71 11.55 -1.00
C ILE A 795 -54.76 12.48 -1.82
N ALA A 796 -54.56 12.43 -3.15
CA ALA A 796 -54.40 11.34 -4.14
C ALA A 796 -54.08 11.91 -5.56
N GLY A 797 -53.07 11.38 -6.28
CA GLY A 797 -53.01 11.38 -7.77
C GLY A 797 -51.96 12.28 -8.50
N GLY A 798 -51.70 12.07 -9.80
CA GLY A 798 -52.15 10.96 -10.65
C GLY A 798 -52.00 11.18 -12.19
N ALA A 799 -52.26 10.12 -12.98
CA ALA A 799 -52.39 10.09 -14.46
C ALA A 799 -51.12 10.39 -15.31
N LYS A 800 -50.96 9.95 -16.57
CA LYS A 800 -51.65 8.92 -17.40
C LYS A 800 -50.69 8.43 -18.53
N LYS A 801 -50.89 7.20 -19.02
CA LYS A 801 -50.39 6.70 -20.33
C LYS A 801 -51.59 6.57 -21.29
N PRO A 802 -51.40 6.59 -22.63
CA PRO A 802 -51.38 5.31 -23.37
C PRO A 802 -50.52 5.31 -24.67
N GLY A 803 -50.33 4.13 -25.27
CA GLY A 803 -49.80 3.99 -26.63
C GLY A 803 -49.18 2.62 -26.90
N LYS A 804 -49.82 1.80 -27.76
CA LYS A 804 -49.30 0.49 -28.22
C LYS A 804 -49.79 0.23 -29.65
N LYS A 805 -48.94 -0.31 -30.53
CA LYS A 805 -49.33 -1.04 -31.75
C LYS A 805 -48.23 -2.03 -32.12
N ALA A 806 -48.54 -3.04 -32.92
CA ALA A 806 -47.67 -4.18 -33.24
C ALA A 806 -47.90 -4.65 -34.69
N ALA A 807 -46.98 -5.47 -35.21
CA ALA A 807 -47.11 -6.24 -36.43
C ALA A 807 -46.23 -7.51 -36.39
N GLU A 808 -46.67 -8.55 -37.10
CA GLU A 808 -46.21 -9.95 -37.17
C GLU A 808 -46.88 -10.56 -38.44
N PRO A 809 -46.70 -11.84 -38.86
CA PRO A 809 -45.66 -12.85 -38.55
C PRO A 809 -45.18 -13.67 -39.80
N ALA A 810 -44.46 -14.78 -39.55
CA ALA A 810 -44.30 -16.02 -40.37
C ALA A 810 -43.48 -15.89 -41.69
N ALA A 811 -42.97 -16.96 -42.35
CA ALA A 811 -42.81 -18.42 -42.10
C ALA A 811 -41.50 -18.87 -42.83
N ASP A 812 -40.95 -20.10 -42.82
CA ASP A 812 -41.18 -21.44 -42.21
C ASP A 812 -39.76 -22.12 -42.20
N GLY A 813 -39.48 -23.35 -41.74
CA GLY A 813 -40.31 -24.41 -41.18
C GLY A 813 -39.49 -25.63 -40.69
N LYS A 814 -40.20 -26.63 -40.16
CA LYS A 814 -39.83 -27.94 -39.57
C LYS A 814 -38.51 -28.65 -40.01
N ALA A 815 -37.96 -29.62 -39.27
CA ALA A 815 -37.96 -30.03 -37.85
C ALA A 815 -37.26 -31.41 -37.72
N GLU A 816 -36.45 -31.66 -36.68
CA GLU A 816 -36.32 -32.98 -36.02
C GLU A 816 -35.55 -32.87 -34.69
N ALA A 817 -35.55 -33.93 -33.87
CA ALA A 817 -34.95 -33.94 -32.54
C ALA A 817 -34.36 -35.32 -32.17
N SER A 818 -33.27 -35.32 -31.39
CA SER A 818 -32.69 -36.52 -30.79
C SER A 818 -32.05 -36.22 -29.43
N ALA A 819 -32.01 -37.22 -28.55
CA ALA A 819 -31.52 -37.10 -27.16
C ALA A 819 -30.06 -37.65 -27.02
N PRO A 820 -29.29 -37.20 -26.01
CA PRO A 820 -27.88 -37.56 -25.88
C PRO A 820 -27.65 -38.97 -25.31
N ALA A 821 -26.54 -39.59 -25.73
CA ALA A 821 -26.02 -40.87 -25.29
C ALA A 821 -24.46 -40.82 -25.31
N PRO A 822 -23.70 -41.74 -24.68
CA PRO A 822 -22.90 -41.33 -23.52
C PRO A 822 -21.37 -41.40 -23.72
N ALA A 823 -20.65 -40.90 -22.72
CA ALA A 823 -19.20 -40.70 -22.77
C ALA A 823 -18.35 -41.99 -22.81
N LYS A 824 -17.22 -41.87 -23.50
CA LYS A 824 -15.96 -42.57 -23.22
C LYS A 824 -14.88 -41.49 -23.03
N GLY A 825 -13.86 -41.65 -22.19
CA GLY A 825 -13.50 -42.81 -21.39
C GLY A 825 -12.06 -43.26 -21.65
N LEU A 826 -11.10 -42.56 -21.05
CA LEU A 826 -9.73 -43.03 -20.86
C LEU A 826 -9.47 -43.09 -19.37
N GLY A 827 -9.14 -44.28 -18.86
CA GLY A 827 -9.08 -44.56 -17.42
C GLY A 827 -7.65 -44.71 -16.91
N ILE A 828 -7.42 -44.23 -15.69
CA ILE A 828 -6.27 -44.61 -14.86
C ILE A 828 -6.77 -45.63 -13.84
N ALA A 829 -6.28 -46.87 -13.93
CA ALA A 829 -6.56 -47.91 -12.94
C ALA A 829 -5.51 -47.87 -11.84
N GLY A 830 -5.93 -47.95 -10.57
CA GLY A 830 -5.02 -47.87 -9.41
C GLY A 830 -5.13 -49.04 -8.44
N GLY A 831 -4.23 -49.05 -7.45
CA GLY A 831 -4.54 -49.58 -6.11
C GLY A 831 -4.00 -50.98 -5.73
N ALA A 832 -2.86 -51.01 -5.03
CA ALA A 832 -2.48 -52.03 -4.03
C ALA A 832 -1.27 -51.51 -3.22
N LYS A 833 -1.08 -51.77 -1.91
CA LYS A 833 -1.92 -52.37 -0.85
C LYS A 833 -1.33 -51.96 0.53
N LYS A 834 -2.15 -51.78 1.58
CA LYS A 834 -1.68 -51.74 2.98
C LYS A 834 -1.36 -53.16 3.49
N PRO A 835 -0.37 -53.31 4.39
CA PRO A 835 -0.42 -54.30 5.48
C PRO A 835 -0.14 -53.68 6.87
N GLY A 836 -0.41 -54.43 7.95
CA GLY A 836 -0.27 -53.98 9.34
C GLY A 836 0.58 -54.91 10.24
N ALA A 837 0.94 -54.38 11.42
CA ALA A 837 1.84 -54.95 12.46
C ALA A 837 1.52 -56.41 12.91
N LYS A 838 2.45 -57.21 13.50
CA LYS A 838 3.25 -56.93 14.72
C LYS A 838 4.49 -57.85 14.92
N LYS A 839 5.47 -57.31 15.67
CA LYS A 839 6.49 -57.94 16.57
C LYS A 839 7.32 -59.17 16.12
N ALA A 840 8.64 -58.99 16.00
CA ALA A 840 9.70 -59.87 16.55
C ALA A 840 11.04 -59.11 16.70
N ALA A 841 11.93 -59.56 17.60
CA ALA A 841 13.32 -59.12 17.84
C ALA A 841 14.02 -60.14 18.79
N PRO A 842 15.33 -60.09 19.13
CA PRO A 842 16.47 -59.28 18.63
C PRO A 842 17.79 -60.07 18.33
N ALA A 843 18.76 -59.45 17.63
CA ALA A 843 20.24 -59.65 17.75
C ALA A 843 20.96 -58.57 16.89
N LYS A 844 22.15 -57.97 17.13
CA LYS A 844 23.44 -58.22 17.85
C LYS A 844 24.59 -58.84 17.02
N ALA A 845 25.82 -58.45 17.37
CA ALA A 845 27.12 -58.57 16.66
C ALA A 845 27.26 -57.62 15.45
N GLU A 846 28.34 -56.84 15.21
CA GLU A 846 29.82 -57.04 15.32
C GLU A 846 30.34 -58.02 14.23
N ALA A 847 31.50 -57.87 13.57
CA ALA A 847 32.69 -56.99 13.70
C ALA A 847 33.44 -56.95 12.31
N LYS A 848 34.58 -56.29 12.01
CA LYS A 848 35.49 -55.29 12.63
C LYS A 848 36.56 -54.85 11.58
N THR A 849 37.15 -53.64 11.70
CA THR A 849 38.48 -53.21 11.14
C THR A 849 38.67 -53.26 9.60
N GLU A 850 39.65 -52.60 8.94
CA GLU A 850 40.92 -51.96 9.36
C GLU A 850 41.08 -50.48 8.89
N ALA A 851 42.25 -49.90 9.15
CA ALA A 851 42.73 -48.55 8.75
C ALA A 851 44.23 -48.70 8.29
N PRO A 852 45.03 -47.67 7.93
CA PRO A 852 44.80 -46.21 7.92
C PRO A 852 45.37 -45.46 6.67
N ALA A 853 45.51 -44.11 6.80
CA ALA A 853 46.53 -43.22 6.19
C ALA A 853 46.11 -42.12 5.15
N GLU A 854 46.41 -40.88 5.54
CA GLU A 854 46.89 -39.68 4.80
C GLU A 854 46.23 -39.12 3.52
N SER A 855 45.46 -38.02 3.74
CA SER A 855 45.52 -36.70 3.08
C SER A 855 45.75 -36.50 1.56
N ALA A 856 44.82 -35.78 0.92
CA ALA A 856 45.09 -34.81 -0.16
C ALA A 856 44.01 -33.70 -0.21
N ALA A 857 44.31 -32.58 -0.86
CA ALA A 857 43.40 -31.42 -1.04
C ALA A 857 42.79 -31.38 -2.47
N PRO A 858 41.65 -30.68 -2.70
CA PRO A 858 40.93 -30.74 -3.98
C PRO A 858 41.54 -29.85 -5.09
N ALA A 859 41.27 -30.23 -6.34
CA ALA A 859 41.63 -29.47 -7.55
C ALA A 859 40.37 -29.11 -8.38
N ALA A 860 40.47 -28.07 -9.21
CA ALA A 860 39.35 -27.55 -10.02
C ALA A 860 39.18 -28.27 -11.38
N PRO A 861 37.95 -28.33 -11.93
CA PRO A 861 37.69 -28.83 -13.28
C PRO A 861 37.72 -27.72 -14.36
N ALA A 862 37.85 -28.11 -15.62
CA ALA A 862 37.77 -27.22 -16.78
C ALA A 862 36.95 -27.82 -17.95
N LYS A 863 36.36 -26.93 -18.75
CA LYS A 863 35.77 -27.11 -20.11
C LYS A 863 35.42 -28.54 -20.60
N GLY A 864 34.11 -28.80 -20.67
CA GLY A 864 33.38 -28.70 -21.96
C GLY A 864 33.31 -29.92 -22.91
N LEU A 865 32.09 -30.44 -23.08
CA LEU A 865 31.53 -31.24 -24.20
C LEU A 865 30.02 -30.91 -24.26
N GLY A 866 29.29 -30.90 -25.39
CA GLY A 866 29.68 -31.07 -26.79
C GLY A 866 28.79 -32.09 -27.54
N ILE A 867 27.80 -31.62 -28.32
CA ILE A 867 26.95 -32.40 -29.26
C ILE A 867 26.58 -31.49 -30.45
N ALA A 868 26.44 -32.04 -31.68
CA ALA A 868 26.05 -31.27 -32.87
C ALA A 868 25.38 -32.12 -33.97
N ALA A 869 24.29 -31.60 -34.57
CA ALA A 869 23.78 -31.88 -35.92
C ALA A 869 22.58 -30.95 -36.23
N GLY A 870 22.33 -30.42 -37.43
CA GLY A 870 23.17 -30.37 -38.64
C GLY A 870 22.39 -30.52 -39.96
N ALA A 871 22.33 -29.49 -40.80
CA ALA A 871 21.80 -29.57 -42.17
C ALA A 871 22.53 -28.61 -43.13
N LYS A 872 22.75 -29.04 -44.38
CA LYS A 872 23.67 -28.40 -45.36
C LYS A 872 23.00 -27.32 -46.22
N ARG A 873 23.78 -26.33 -46.67
CA ARG A 873 23.62 -25.66 -47.97
C ARG A 873 24.97 -25.58 -48.71
N PRO A 874 25.01 -25.75 -50.04
CA PRO A 874 26.23 -25.52 -50.84
C PRO A 874 26.39 -24.02 -51.16
N GLY A 875 27.60 -23.59 -51.55
CA GLY A 875 27.88 -22.19 -51.90
C GLY A 875 28.83 -22.03 -53.09
N ALA A 876 29.02 -20.78 -53.56
CA ALA A 876 30.00 -20.44 -54.59
C ALA A 876 30.50 -18.98 -54.52
N LYS A 877 31.80 -18.85 -54.21
CA LYS A 877 32.82 -17.82 -54.56
C LYS A 877 32.42 -16.51 -55.32
N LYS A 878 33.10 -15.42 -54.89
CA LYS A 878 33.54 -14.22 -55.65
C LYS A 878 32.46 -13.19 -56.06
N ALA A 879 32.74 -11.88 -56.20
CA ALA A 879 33.94 -11.07 -55.90
C ALA A 879 33.57 -9.58 -55.70
N ALA A 880 34.51 -8.75 -55.20
CA ALA A 880 34.39 -7.28 -55.18
C ALA A 880 34.72 -6.67 -56.56
N PRO A 881 34.13 -5.50 -56.88
CA PRO A 881 34.85 -4.20 -56.84
C PRO A 881 33.93 -3.05 -56.35
N ALA A 882 34.27 -1.75 -56.37
CA ALA A 882 35.49 -0.99 -56.00
C ALA A 882 35.12 0.51 -55.96
N ALA A 883 35.96 1.34 -55.34
CA ALA A 883 35.78 2.76 -54.98
C ALA A 883 35.22 3.74 -56.05
N GLU A 884 34.58 4.83 -55.58
CA GLU A 884 34.51 6.13 -56.27
C GLU A 884 34.46 7.31 -55.26
N ALA A 885 34.90 8.51 -55.66
CA ALA A 885 35.00 9.77 -54.89
C ALA A 885 35.39 10.94 -55.85
N PRO A 886 35.53 12.22 -55.42
CA PRO A 886 34.97 12.99 -54.29
C PRO A 886 34.26 14.30 -54.77
N LYS A 887 33.78 15.14 -53.82
CA LYS A 887 33.61 16.64 -53.89
C LYS A 887 32.84 17.14 -52.65
N ALA A 888 32.83 18.41 -52.25
CA ALA A 888 33.80 19.53 -52.28
C ALA A 888 33.14 20.73 -51.54
N GLU A 889 33.96 21.60 -50.95
CA GLU A 889 33.55 22.75 -50.11
C GLU A 889 32.91 23.92 -50.90
N PRO A 890 32.24 24.91 -50.25
CA PRO A 890 33.00 26.07 -49.72
C PRO A 890 32.44 26.78 -48.46
N GLN A 891 33.35 27.40 -47.68
CA GLN A 891 33.13 28.70 -47.01
C GLN A 891 33.64 29.84 -47.92
N PRO A 892 33.19 31.10 -47.75
CA PRO A 892 33.95 32.08 -46.92
C PRO A 892 33.01 33.15 -46.27
N GLU A 893 33.40 34.21 -45.53
CA GLU A 893 34.70 34.70 -45.02
C GLU A 893 34.50 35.55 -43.73
N GLN A 894 35.59 36.09 -43.16
CA GLN A 894 35.62 36.86 -41.90
C GLN A 894 35.70 38.38 -42.09
N ALA A 895 35.43 39.14 -41.02
CA ALA A 895 35.97 40.50 -40.83
C ALA A 895 36.17 40.80 -39.33
N GLU A 896 37.30 41.45 -39.01
CA GLU A 896 37.83 41.82 -37.69
C GLU A 896 38.48 43.23 -37.80
N PRO A 897 39.01 43.86 -36.74
CA PRO A 897 38.60 43.88 -35.32
C PRO A 897 38.61 45.32 -34.74
N GLU A 898 38.34 45.51 -33.44
CA GLU A 898 39.10 46.44 -32.58
C GLU A 898 38.98 46.08 -31.09
N ALA A 899 39.96 46.50 -30.26
CA ALA A 899 40.11 46.15 -28.83
C ALA A 899 39.90 47.40 -27.92
N ALA A 900 39.96 47.40 -26.58
CA ALA A 900 40.26 46.42 -25.51
C ALA A 900 39.42 46.81 -24.25
N ASP A 901 39.56 46.35 -23.01
CA ASP A 901 40.46 45.43 -22.26
C ASP A 901 39.70 44.94 -20.99
N GLY A 902 40.26 44.06 -20.16
CA GLY A 902 39.70 43.75 -18.82
C GLY A 902 40.04 42.40 -18.17
N THR A 903 41.32 42.05 -18.10
CA THR A 903 41.92 40.87 -17.42
C THR A 903 41.18 40.21 -16.22
N ALA A 904 41.06 38.87 -16.21
CA ALA A 904 41.46 37.97 -15.10
C ALA A 904 41.44 36.48 -15.52
N GLU A 905 42.37 35.65 -15.03
CA GLU A 905 42.66 34.28 -15.52
C GLU A 905 41.64 33.18 -15.14
N GLU A 906 41.60 32.13 -15.98
CA GLU A 906 40.96 30.83 -15.77
C GLU A 906 42.03 29.71 -15.72
N LYS A 907 41.77 28.58 -15.03
CA LYS A 907 42.68 27.40 -15.04
C LYS A 907 41.97 26.07 -15.22
N ALA A 908 42.57 25.23 -16.07
CA ALA A 908 42.04 23.96 -16.57
C ALA A 908 42.11 22.79 -15.54
N PRO A 909 41.27 21.74 -15.70
CA PRO A 909 41.23 20.58 -14.81
C PRO A 909 42.38 19.58 -15.04
N ALA A 910 42.63 18.72 -14.04
CA ALA A 910 43.65 17.69 -14.06
C ALA A 910 43.07 16.25 -14.01
N ALA A 911 43.82 15.30 -14.56
CA ALA A 911 43.47 13.88 -14.69
C ALA A 911 44.36 12.98 -13.78
N PRO A 912 44.25 11.63 -13.80
CA PRO A 912 44.32 10.82 -12.57
C PRO A 912 45.69 10.23 -12.19
N VAL A 913 45.77 9.70 -10.97
CA VAL A 913 46.87 8.85 -10.45
C VAL A 913 46.36 7.46 -10.04
N LYS A 914 47.25 6.46 -10.08
CA LYS A 914 46.89 5.03 -10.13
C LYS A 914 47.89 4.12 -9.41
N GLY A 915 47.42 3.26 -8.50
CA GLY A 915 48.01 1.94 -8.22
C GLY A 915 48.78 1.72 -6.92
N LEU A 916 49.13 0.43 -6.70
CA LEU A 916 49.86 -0.20 -5.57
C LEU A 916 49.05 -0.34 -4.26
N GLY A 917 48.97 -1.52 -3.59
CA GLY A 917 49.31 -2.88 -4.05
C GLY A 917 49.56 -3.93 -2.94
N ILE A 918 49.17 -5.19 -3.22
CA ILE A 918 49.72 -6.47 -2.65
C ILE A 918 49.24 -6.95 -1.24
N ALA A 919 48.27 -7.88 -1.30
CA ALA A 919 48.20 -9.23 -0.68
C ALA A 919 48.43 -9.52 0.84
N ALA A 920 47.35 -10.06 1.45
CA ALA A 920 47.23 -11.33 2.20
C ALA A 920 48.19 -11.72 3.37
N GLY A 921 47.59 -11.99 4.54
CA GLY A 921 48.21 -12.71 5.67
C GLY A 921 47.16 -13.17 6.70
N ALA A 922 47.19 -14.43 7.16
CA ALA A 922 46.06 -15.09 7.84
C ALA A 922 46.16 -15.24 9.37
N LYS A 923 45.01 -15.62 9.99
CA LYS A 923 44.76 -16.24 11.31
C LYS A 923 44.21 -15.38 12.47
N ARG A 924 43.06 -15.84 13.03
CA ARG A 924 42.66 -15.70 14.45
C ARG A 924 43.63 -16.51 15.34
N PRO A 925 43.88 -16.10 16.61
CA PRO A 925 43.05 -16.58 17.73
C PRO A 925 42.67 -15.46 18.71
N GLY A 926 42.07 -15.79 19.86
CA GLY A 926 41.73 -14.82 20.91
C GLY A 926 41.85 -15.39 22.33
N ALA A 927 41.15 -14.74 23.28
CA ALA A 927 41.01 -15.03 24.71
C ALA A 927 42.10 -14.53 25.68
N LYS A 928 41.68 -13.65 26.63
CA LYS A 928 42.14 -13.44 28.03
C LYS A 928 43.65 -13.15 28.24
N LYS A 929 44.10 -12.15 29.01
CA LYS A 929 43.69 -11.82 30.40
C LYS A 929 44.46 -10.57 30.91
N ALA A 930 43.84 -9.75 31.77
CA ALA A 930 44.38 -8.83 32.80
C ALA A 930 45.60 -7.90 32.51
N ALA A 931 45.59 -6.71 33.14
CA ALA A 931 46.65 -5.70 33.11
C ALA A 931 47.67 -5.82 34.27
N PRO A 932 48.79 -5.10 34.19
CA PRO A 932 49.44 -4.44 35.33
C PRO A 932 49.32 -2.90 35.25
N ALA A 933 49.78 -2.18 36.28
CA ALA A 933 49.63 -0.73 36.44
C ALA A 933 50.94 -0.04 36.87
N ALA A 934 50.91 1.31 36.94
CA ALA A 934 51.95 2.24 37.44
C ALA A 934 53.18 2.44 36.51
N GLU A 935 53.84 3.62 36.43
CA GLU A 935 53.57 4.92 37.09
C GLU A 935 54.11 6.13 36.27
N ALA A 936 53.87 7.36 36.78
CA ALA A 936 54.16 8.67 36.13
C ALA A 936 55.64 9.10 36.23
N PRO A 937 56.10 10.25 35.62
CA PRO A 937 55.83 11.57 36.23
C PRO A 937 55.83 12.85 35.33
N LYS A 938 55.00 13.84 35.72
CA LYS A 938 55.20 15.33 35.63
C LYS A 938 55.34 16.03 34.24
N ALA A 939 55.14 17.36 34.12
CA ALA A 939 54.22 18.34 34.77
C ALA A 939 54.43 19.75 34.16
N GLU A 940 53.37 20.51 33.87
CA GLU A 940 53.39 21.99 33.87
C GLU A 940 51.95 22.58 33.98
N ALA A 941 51.80 23.91 34.04
CA ALA A 941 50.68 24.58 34.75
C ALA A 941 49.59 25.26 33.88
N GLN A 942 48.54 25.76 34.56
CA GLN A 942 47.31 26.37 34.02
C GLN A 942 47.48 27.79 33.48
N PRO A 943 46.44 28.31 32.78
CA PRO A 943 45.82 29.57 33.23
C PRO A 943 44.30 29.51 33.46
N GLU A 944 43.78 30.63 34.00
CA GLU A 944 42.45 30.85 34.62
C GLU A 944 41.19 30.80 33.72
N GLN A 945 40.02 30.85 34.36
CA GLN A 945 38.69 31.04 33.77
C GLN A 945 38.06 32.37 34.21
N ALA A 946 37.12 32.90 33.43
CA ALA A 946 36.27 34.06 33.76
C ALA A 946 34.80 33.85 33.33
N GLU A 947 33.91 34.68 33.85
CA GLU A 947 32.44 34.47 33.94
C GLU A 947 31.64 34.80 32.66
N PRO A 948 30.33 34.46 32.66
CA PRO A 948 29.31 35.48 32.38
C PRO A 948 28.21 35.63 33.47
N GLU A 949 27.49 36.75 33.43
CA GLU A 949 26.60 37.28 34.49
C GLU A 949 25.28 36.51 34.77
N PRO A 950 24.67 36.70 35.97
CA PRO A 950 23.47 35.99 36.40
C PRO A 950 22.13 36.68 36.08
N ALA A 951 21.08 35.88 35.90
CA ALA A 951 19.68 36.33 35.88
C ALA A 951 19.09 36.43 37.32
N PRO A 952 18.09 37.31 37.57
CA PRO A 952 17.65 37.65 38.93
C PRO A 952 16.77 36.57 39.61
N LYS A 953 16.81 36.57 40.95
CA LYS A 953 16.09 35.64 41.84
C LYS A 953 14.59 35.96 41.96
N ALA A 954 13.81 34.93 42.30
CA ALA A 954 12.52 35.05 42.97
C ALA A 954 12.48 34.07 44.17
N GLU A 955 11.97 34.54 45.32
CA GLU A 955 11.90 33.82 46.60
C GLU A 955 10.82 34.50 47.48
N PRO A 956 10.30 33.87 48.55
CA PRO A 956 9.27 32.84 48.45
C PRO A 956 7.93 33.25 49.12
N ALA A 957 6.88 32.48 48.88
CA ALA A 957 5.58 32.62 49.57
C ALA A 957 5.14 31.29 50.21
N LYS A 958 4.38 31.38 51.32
CA LYS A 958 3.96 30.25 52.16
C LYS A 958 2.53 29.76 51.89
N GLU A 959 2.19 28.65 52.53
CA GLU A 959 0.85 28.08 52.67
C GLU A 959 -0.21 29.09 53.15
N THR A 960 -1.45 28.94 52.67
CA THR A 960 -2.68 29.06 53.45
C THR A 960 -3.82 28.29 52.76
N ASP A 961 -4.65 27.59 53.53
CA ASP A 961 -5.91 27.00 53.08
C ASP A 961 -7.00 28.06 52.77
N GLY A 962 -8.09 27.63 52.14
CA GLY A 962 -9.42 28.06 52.58
C GLY A 962 -10.29 28.92 51.65
N ALA A 963 -11.30 28.26 51.06
CA ALA A 963 -12.69 28.71 50.95
C ALA A 963 -13.14 29.87 50.01
N ASP A 964 -14.39 29.67 49.57
CA ASP A 964 -15.44 30.61 49.14
C ASP A 964 -15.29 31.56 47.94
N ALA A 965 -16.35 31.56 47.12
CA ALA A 965 -16.63 32.49 46.03
C ALA A 965 -18.13 32.87 46.02
N PRO A 966 -18.52 34.13 45.74
CA PRO A 966 -19.94 34.54 45.69
C PRO A 966 -20.63 34.28 44.33
N SER A 967 -21.95 34.09 44.39
CA SER A 967 -22.91 34.07 43.26
C SER A 967 -23.00 35.44 42.53
N GLY A 968 -23.56 35.61 41.32
CA GLY A 968 -24.53 34.89 40.46
C GLY A 968 -25.54 35.94 39.90
N PRO A 969 -26.69 35.62 39.27
CA PRO A 969 -27.21 34.39 38.61
C PRO A 969 -27.76 34.75 37.18
N PRO A 970 -28.87 34.22 36.57
CA PRO A 970 -29.58 32.93 36.69
C PRO A 970 -29.94 32.20 35.34
N VAL A 971 -30.21 30.88 35.42
CA VAL A 971 -31.06 30.02 34.53
C VAL A 971 -30.71 29.86 33.01
N LYS A 972 -31.10 28.79 32.28
CA LYS A 972 -32.15 27.77 32.53
C LYS A 972 -31.87 26.38 31.92
N GLY A 973 -31.78 25.36 32.79
CA GLY A 973 -32.32 24.00 32.62
C GLY A 973 -31.94 23.10 31.41
N LEU A 974 -31.08 22.10 31.68
CA LEU A 974 -31.37 20.67 31.41
C LEU A 974 -30.47 19.81 32.32
N GLY A 975 -31.04 18.84 33.03
CA GLY A 975 -30.35 18.14 34.12
C GLY A 975 -29.73 16.81 33.70
N ILE A 976 -28.42 16.67 33.88
CA ILE A 976 -27.69 15.39 33.88
C ILE A 976 -26.73 15.39 35.08
N ALA A 977 -26.70 14.31 35.86
CA ALA A 977 -25.87 14.21 37.06
C ALA A 977 -24.37 14.08 36.73
N ARG A 978 -23.51 14.73 37.53
CA ARG A 978 -22.05 14.51 37.47
C ARG A 978 -21.74 13.08 37.95
N GLY A 979 -21.23 12.24 37.04
CA GLY A 979 -20.85 10.85 37.34
C GLY A 979 -20.88 9.89 36.14
N ALA A 980 -21.57 10.24 35.05
CA ALA A 980 -21.63 9.39 33.85
C ALA A 980 -20.32 9.43 33.03
N ARG A 981 -19.78 8.25 32.67
CA ARG A 981 -18.73 8.12 31.64
C ARG A 981 -19.27 8.56 30.25
N PRO A 982 -18.45 9.18 29.38
CA PRO A 982 -18.84 9.38 27.98
C PRO A 982 -18.98 8.02 27.27
N PRO A 983 -20.07 7.79 26.50
CA PRO A 983 -20.14 6.62 25.62
C PRO A 983 -19.14 6.75 24.46
N GLY A 984 -18.62 5.62 23.99
CA GLY A 984 -17.53 5.58 23.01
C GLY A 984 -17.88 6.21 21.66
N LYS A 985 -16.86 6.76 20.99
CA LYS A 985 -16.95 7.11 19.56
C LYS A 985 -16.75 5.86 18.69
N ARG A 986 -17.49 5.83 17.59
CA ARG A 986 -17.36 4.88 16.48
C ARG A 986 -16.25 5.32 15.53
#